data_AF-A0A660UKX1-F1
#
_entry.id   AF-A0A660UKX1-F1
#
_cell.length_a   1.000
_cell.length_b   1.000
_cell.length_c   1.000
_cell.angle_alpha   90.00
_cell.angle_beta   90.00
_cell.angle_gamma   90.00
#
_symmetry.space_group_name_H-M   'P 1'
#
loop_
_entity.id
_entity.type
_entity.pdbx_description
1 polymer ?
#
loop_
_entity_poly.entity_id
_entity_poly.type
_entity_poly.pdbx_seq_one_letter_code
_entity_poly.pdbx_strand_id
1 'polypeptide(L)'
;MDREFMKIFPELAGRAILIHRIPPDMQIVSMGDLESSNPVGETFMIPRPGSWDSGKIGAGAPPLKTEFGWLQIYHGVGTRDGERIYSLGVVLSDLENPRRIIYRSPNPIIEPGGEDETDEERSYQLNGWVPNVVFTCGVVPKYKDSTETLNEDDEILVYYGVADEVICVAEGKVADLIPEEVREDPKRWICEPQMRIAVMGSWNTDGGVARHTAPIVEWLRDHGYHVRVFTHYREAPHGRPLEVEDEEFVTRCYATAGRKVEGLKPLDPDPLLRAIDEEGINLLLLEDLGMLPCEELLDLLPKIRSKGVKIALLNHDNKPKPEGHIFWRCLEYVDAVINFLPEQNEFMARFYPRERIYLTDFPCHPVLRIDKLGARRKLGLPEEKRIILTFGEYDFVTPFRALSELREEDPRIYLLALVYDEEERRKLEGRLKELGFERGYDEIRIEISSWMRRAEYVAASDAVVLDKGEGVEGEGAVLSSTCFQIIGWGTPVIARENRFFAPFRWEVLKYRDDEGLKDAIRLVLNDERFREELLSKARSFAYRNSPGRVATQLLEVFKAILSPVRYPPCGRLRRFPGNPILKPRPDAEIEVNGGKVKWERLVYNAGAIRIGGITYILYRALGYDGISRIGLAWSRDGLHIDGRLPYPILLPELEYHELPRDEEERRRDHIRNYGICREIGGCEDPRLTLIGDYIYVTYTAYGEIPQLALARIKLDDFLRGVRELSSADEWMRLWEKNGPIFYPLDDKDGVLFPG
;
A
#
# COMPACT_ATOMS: atom_id res chain seq x y z
N MET A 1 -3.88 -12.38 -11.48
CA MET A 1 -3.13 -11.86 -12.64
C MET A 1 -3.98 -11.92 -13.91
N ASP A 2 -3.71 -11.07 -14.90
CA ASP A 2 -4.24 -11.22 -16.25
C ASP A 2 -3.65 -12.49 -16.92
N ARG A 3 -4.46 -13.25 -17.67
CA ARG A 3 -3.98 -14.39 -18.47
C ARG A 3 -2.99 -13.93 -19.55
N GLU A 4 -2.97 -12.64 -19.88
CA GLU A 4 -2.07 -12.02 -20.84
C GLU A 4 -0.63 -11.88 -20.31
N PHE A 5 -0.43 -11.50 -19.05
CA PHE A 5 0.92 -11.37 -18.45
C PHE A 5 1.73 -12.67 -18.55
N MET A 6 1.11 -13.81 -18.23
CA MET A 6 1.77 -15.13 -18.29
C MET A 6 2.11 -15.57 -19.71
N LYS A 7 1.39 -15.07 -20.72
CA LYS A 7 1.73 -15.33 -22.13
C LYS A 7 2.94 -14.50 -22.57
N ILE A 8 3.02 -13.26 -22.09
CA ILE A 8 4.09 -12.32 -22.47
C ILE A 8 5.38 -12.64 -21.70
N PHE A 9 5.30 -13.03 -20.42
CA PHE A 9 6.47 -13.27 -19.55
C PHE A 9 6.51 -14.66 -18.89
N PRO A 10 6.46 -15.77 -19.66
CA PRO A 10 6.43 -17.11 -19.10
C PRO A 10 7.68 -17.47 -18.28
N GLU A 11 8.81 -16.83 -18.53
CA GLU A 11 10.07 -17.08 -17.83
C GLU A 11 10.11 -16.50 -16.40
N LEU A 12 9.31 -15.46 -16.14
CA LEU A 12 9.19 -14.84 -14.82
C LEU A 12 8.23 -15.62 -13.90
N ALA A 13 7.33 -16.41 -14.49
CA ALA A 13 6.33 -17.19 -13.79
C ALA A 13 6.97 -18.19 -12.80
N GLY A 14 6.64 -18.05 -11.51
CA GLY A 14 7.08 -18.98 -10.47
C GLY A 14 8.52 -18.86 -10.01
N ARG A 15 9.32 -17.95 -10.57
CA ARG A 15 10.76 -17.84 -10.28
C ARG A 15 11.25 -16.44 -9.96
N ALA A 16 10.64 -15.41 -10.56
CA ALA A 16 11.07 -14.05 -10.34
C ALA A 16 10.52 -13.47 -9.03
N ILE A 17 11.35 -12.71 -8.33
CA ILE A 17 10.96 -11.93 -7.17
C ILE A 17 10.92 -10.47 -7.61
N LEU A 18 9.82 -9.80 -7.28
CA LEU A 18 9.61 -8.38 -7.52
C LEU A 18 9.50 -7.68 -6.17
N ILE A 19 10.25 -6.57 -6.02
CA ILE A 19 9.96 -5.58 -4.99
C ILE A 19 9.31 -4.39 -5.67
N HIS A 20 8.29 -3.81 -5.04
CA HIS A 20 7.66 -2.57 -5.48
C HIS A 20 7.21 -1.75 -4.28
N ARG A 21 6.71 -0.54 -4.53
CA ARG A 21 6.16 0.34 -3.51
C ARG A 21 4.69 0.56 -3.75
N ILE A 22 3.91 0.23 -2.73
CA ILE A 22 2.62 0.86 -2.49
C ILE A 22 2.79 1.69 -1.22
N PRO A 23 2.67 3.02 -1.31
CA PRO A 23 3.10 3.89 -0.22
C PRO A 23 2.34 3.62 1.09
N PRO A 24 3.03 3.74 2.25
CA PRO A 24 4.38 4.28 2.39
C PRO A 24 5.52 3.24 2.36
N ASP A 25 5.19 1.96 2.23
CA ASP A 25 6.10 0.82 2.45
C ASP A 25 6.58 0.17 1.15
N MET A 26 7.58 -0.70 1.24
CA MET A 26 8.01 -1.58 0.14
C MET A 26 7.44 -2.98 0.34
N GLN A 27 7.05 -3.63 -0.76
CA GLN A 27 6.41 -4.93 -0.80
C GLN A 27 7.25 -5.88 -1.62
N ILE A 28 7.28 -7.14 -1.21
CA ILE A 28 7.97 -8.22 -1.90
C ILE A 28 6.96 -9.30 -2.31
N VAL A 29 7.05 -9.70 -3.56
CA VAL A 29 6.14 -10.67 -4.16
C VAL A 29 6.88 -11.62 -5.07
N SER A 30 6.57 -12.91 -4.94
CA SER A 30 6.95 -13.89 -5.94
C SER A 30 5.98 -13.76 -7.11
N MET A 31 6.51 -13.64 -8.32
CA MET A 31 5.70 -13.54 -9.52
C MET A 31 4.84 -14.80 -9.77
N GLY A 32 5.19 -15.94 -9.15
CA GLY A 32 4.33 -17.13 -9.11
C GLY A 32 3.11 -17.00 -8.18
N ASP A 33 3.26 -16.29 -7.06
CA ASP A 33 2.19 -16.13 -6.06
C ASP A 33 1.09 -15.17 -6.55
N LEU A 34 1.34 -14.44 -7.63
CA LEU A 34 0.37 -13.55 -8.30
C LEU A 34 -0.82 -14.29 -8.94
N GLU A 35 -0.76 -15.61 -9.02
CA GLU A 35 -1.91 -16.46 -9.32
C GLU A 35 -2.95 -16.48 -8.18
N SER A 36 -2.54 -16.10 -6.96
CA SER A 36 -3.39 -16.07 -5.76
C SER A 36 -4.24 -14.80 -5.65
N SER A 37 -5.20 -14.81 -4.73
CA SER A 37 -6.21 -13.77 -4.51
C SER A 37 -5.70 -12.43 -3.97
N ASN A 38 -4.39 -12.24 -3.74
CA ASN A 38 -3.83 -10.98 -3.24
C ASN A 38 -2.72 -10.41 -4.16
N PRO A 39 -3.00 -9.39 -4.97
CA PRO A 39 -2.03 -8.82 -5.91
C PRO A 39 -0.99 -7.91 -5.25
N VAL A 40 -1.01 -7.68 -3.93
CA VAL A 40 -0.18 -6.63 -3.30
C VAL A 40 1.18 -7.13 -2.79
N GLY A 41 1.34 -8.44 -2.58
CA GLY A 41 2.53 -9.01 -1.94
C GLY A 41 2.56 -8.81 -0.42
N GLU A 42 3.63 -9.27 0.21
CA GLU A 42 3.89 -9.05 1.65
C GLU A 42 4.70 -7.77 1.85
N THR A 43 4.54 -7.13 3.00
CA THR A 43 5.39 -6.00 3.39
C THR A 43 6.84 -6.47 3.57
N PHE A 44 7.77 -5.89 2.80
CA PHE A 44 9.22 -6.15 2.89
C PHE A 44 9.87 -5.23 3.92
N MET A 45 9.52 -3.94 3.88
CA MET A 45 10.08 -2.90 4.75
C MET A 45 9.04 -1.81 4.96
N ILE A 46 8.90 -1.35 6.20
CA ILE A 46 8.14 -0.14 6.56
C ILE A 46 9.09 1.05 6.79
N PRO A 47 8.61 2.31 6.68
CA PRO A 47 9.33 3.49 7.16
C PRO A 47 9.70 3.36 8.63
N ARG A 48 10.88 3.86 9.01
CA ARG A 48 11.34 3.80 10.42
C ARG A 48 11.02 5.10 11.13
N PRO A 49 10.17 5.11 12.18
CA PRO A 49 9.88 6.32 12.91
C PRO A 49 11.16 6.97 13.47
N GLY A 50 11.29 8.30 13.31
CA GLY A 50 12.45 9.06 13.78
C GLY A 50 13.75 8.88 12.97
N SER A 51 13.73 8.13 11.86
CA SER A 51 14.88 7.90 10.98
C SER A 51 14.86 8.85 9.76
N TRP A 52 15.93 8.84 8.96
CA TRP A 52 16.02 9.57 7.69
C TRP A 52 15.04 9.07 6.62
N ASP A 53 14.46 7.88 6.82
CA ASP A 53 13.50 7.21 5.95
C ASP A 53 12.13 7.00 6.63
N SER A 54 11.71 7.97 7.46
CA SER A 54 10.51 7.87 8.29
C SER A 54 9.18 8.17 7.61
N GLY A 55 9.19 8.85 6.46
CA GLY A 55 7.98 9.28 5.75
C GLY A 55 7.46 8.25 4.75
N LYS A 56 8.32 7.83 3.82
CA LYS A 56 8.05 6.74 2.87
C LYS A 56 9.37 6.17 2.34
N ILE A 57 9.34 4.95 1.87
CA ILE A 57 10.48 4.26 1.23
C ILE A 57 10.06 3.70 -0.12
N GLY A 58 11.01 3.44 -1.01
CA GLY A 58 10.77 2.72 -2.26
C GLY A 58 12.05 2.14 -2.84
N ALA A 59 11.91 1.18 -3.76
CA ALA A 59 13.09 0.56 -4.36
C ALA A 59 13.78 1.57 -5.29
N GLY A 60 15.10 1.66 -5.14
CA GLY A 60 15.94 2.48 -6.01
C GLY A 60 16.31 1.68 -7.24
N ALA A 61 17.42 0.96 -7.16
CA ALA A 61 17.97 0.17 -8.26
C ALA A 61 17.77 -1.35 -8.06
N PRO A 62 17.80 -2.15 -9.14
CA PRO A 62 17.85 -3.60 -9.05
C PRO A 62 19.00 -4.08 -8.13
N PRO A 63 18.78 -5.13 -7.32
CA PRO A 63 19.78 -5.61 -6.38
C PRO A 63 21.00 -6.21 -7.10
N LEU A 64 22.19 -5.91 -6.60
CA LEU A 64 23.44 -6.54 -7.03
C LEU A 64 23.70 -7.81 -6.21
N LYS A 65 24.11 -8.89 -6.90
CA LYS A 65 24.53 -10.11 -6.22
C LYS A 65 25.92 -9.92 -5.62
N THR A 66 26.04 -10.09 -4.31
CA THR A 66 27.33 -10.10 -3.62
C THR A 66 27.55 -11.45 -2.93
N GLU A 67 28.78 -11.73 -2.50
CA GLU A 67 29.07 -12.89 -1.66
C GLU A 67 28.41 -12.84 -0.26
N PHE A 68 27.90 -11.67 0.15
CA PHE A 68 27.27 -11.43 1.45
C PHE A 68 25.74 -11.43 1.42
N GLY A 69 25.13 -11.33 0.23
CA GLY A 69 23.70 -11.06 0.08
C GLY A 69 23.34 -10.30 -1.20
N TRP A 70 22.05 -10.04 -1.40
CA TRP A 70 21.53 -9.12 -2.40
C TRP A 70 21.64 -7.68 -1.90
N LEU A 71 22.58 -6.91 -2.46
CA LEU A 71 22.80 -5.50 -2.11
C LEU A 71 21.87 -4.61 -2.94
N GLN A 72 20.89 -3.97 -2.30
CA GLN A 72 19.94 -3.08 -2.94
C GLN A 72 20.11 -1.64 -2.43
N ILE A 73 20.18 -0.71 -3.38
CA ILE A 73 20.07 0.72 -3.08
C ILE A 73 18.58 1.10 -3.09
N TYR A 74 18.10 1.69 -2.01
CA TYR A 74 16.72 2.17 -1.88
C TYR A 74 16.69 3.66 -1.54
N HIS A 75 15.58 4.34 -1.82
CA HIS A 75 15.37 5.71 -1.37
C HIS A 75 14.44 5.77 -0.17
N GLY A 76 14.72 6.71 0.72
CA GLY A 76 13.92 7.05 1.88
C GLY A 76 13.60 8.53 1.90
N VAL A 77 12.40 8.86 2.37
CA VAL A 77 11.94 10.24 2.54
C VAL A 77 11.83 10.55 4.02
N GLY A 78 12.64 11.49 4.47
CA GLY A 78 12.62 12.02 5.83
C GLY A 78 12.11 13.45 5.87
N THR A 79 12.16 14.06 7.05
CA THR A 79 11.87 15.48 7.23
C THR A 79 13.04 16.16 7.95
N ARG A 80 13.54 17.25 7.38
CA ARG A 80 14.54 18.14 7.98
C ARG A 80 14.00 19.56 7.92
N ASP A 81 13.90 20.23 9.06
CA ASP A 81 13.36 21.60 9.18
C ASP A 81 11.98 21.81 8.54
N GLY A 82 11.14 20.78 8.56
CA GLY A 82 9.79 20.81 7.96
C GLY A 82 9.75 20.50 6.46
N GLU A 83 10.90 20.37 5.80
CA GLU A 83 11.01 20.01 4.38
C GLU A 83 11.26 18.52 4.19
N ARG A 84 10.76 17.98 3.06
CA ARG A 84 10.98 16.58 2.70
C ARG A 84 12.36 16.44 2.08
N ILE A 85 13.14 15.47 2.57
CA ILE A 85 14.47 15.15 2.04
C ILE A 85 14.43 13.73 1.48
N TYR A 86 14.76 13.57 0.20
CA TYR A 86 14.94 12.25 -0.41
C TYR A 86 16.42 11.89 -0.40
N SER A 87 16.75 10.81 0.30
CA SER A 87 18.11 10.29 0.42
C SER A 87 18.17 8.84 -0.04
N LEU A 88 19.38 8.36 -0.32
CA LEU A 88 19.64 6.96 -0.66
C LEU A 88 20.22 6.23 0.54
N GLY A 89 19.87 4.96 0.68
CA GLY A 89 20.46 4.03 1.65
C GLY A 89 20.59 2.63 1.06
N VAL A 90 21.04 1.69 1.89
CA VAL A 90 21.23 0.30 1.46
C VAL A 90 20.44 -0.68 2.30
N VAL A 91 19.92 -1.71 1.65
CA VAL A 91 19.42 -2.92 2.28
C VAL A 91 20.14 -4.12 1.67
N LEU A 92 20.60 -5.03 2.53
CA LEU A 92 21.17 -6.31 2.17
C LEU A 92 20.16 -7.40 2.55
N SER A 93 19.73 -8.22 1.60
CA SER A 93 18.88 -9.38 1.86
C SER A 93 19.57 -10.70 1.57
N ASP A 94 19.07 -11.78 2.16
CA ASP A 94 19.63 -13.11 2.03
C ASP A 94 19.54 -13.65 0.60
N LEU A 95 20.60 -14.32 0.14
CA LEU A 95 20.68 -14.89 -1.21
C LEU A 95 19.66 -16.01 -1.42
N GLU A 96 19.44 -16.83 -0.39
CA GLU A 96 18.53 -17.98 -0.46
C GLU A 96 17.07 -17.54 -0.31
N ASN A 97 16.81 -16.58 0.58
CA ASN A 97 15.48 -16.01 0.78
C ASN A 97 15.52 -14.47 0.82
N PRO A 98 15.29 -13.79 -0.32
CA PRO A 98 15.36 -12.33 -0.40
C PRO A 98 14.33 -11.57 0.45
N ARG A 99 13.33 -12.26 1.03
CA ARG A 99 12.42 -11.67 2.03
C ARG A 99 13.12 -11.38 3.37
N ARG A 100 14.26 -12.04 3.63
CA ARG A 100 15.03 -11.88 4.87
C ARG A 100 16.04 -10.75 4.73
N ILE A 101 15.85 -9.70 5.51
CA ILE A 101 16.81 -8.61 5.62
C ILE A 101 17.95 -9.03 6.55
N ILE A 102 19.17 -8.95 6.02
CA ILE A 102 20.43 -9.09 6.76
C ILE A 102 20.84 -7.75 7.34
N TYR A 103 20.76 -6.66 6.56
CA TYR A 103 21.24 -5.35 6.97
C TYR A 103 20.41 -4.24 6.33
N ARG A 104 20.18 -3.16 7.06
CA ARG A 104 19.56 -1.92 6.54
C ARG A 104 20.32 -0.74 7.12
N SER A 105 20.86 0.13 6.27
CA SER A 105 21.71 1.22 6.74
C SER A 105 20.98 2.14 7.72
N PRO A 106 21.58 2.48 8.88
CA PRO A 106 21.00 3.45 9.80
C PRO A 106 21.20 4.89 9.32
N ASN A 107 22.15 5.13 8.42
CA ASN A 107 22.46 6.41 7.80
C ASN A 107 22.20 6.40 6.28
N PRO A 108 21.97 7.57 5.66
CA PRO A 108 22.01 7.69 4.20
C PRO A 108 23.44 7.52 3.68
N ILE A 109 23.55 6.96 2.46
CA ILE A 109 24.81 6.83 1.71
C ILE A 109 25.04 8.02 0.77
N ILE A 110 23.96 8.69 0.36
CA ILE A 110 23.92 9.96 -0.38
C ILE A 110 22.69 10.74 0.08
N GLU A 111 22.85 12.04 0.37
CA GLU A 111 21.76 12.95 0.73
C GLU A 111 21.96 14.35 0.12
N PRO A 112 20.88 15.11 -0.13
CA PRO A 112 20.95 16.53 -0.50
C PRO A 112 21.63 17.39 0.57
N GLY A 113 22.50 18.31 0.14
CA GLY A 113 23.21 19.22 1.04
C GLY A 113 24.38 18.58 1.81
N GLY A 114 24.82 17.39 1.41
CA GLY A 114 26.01 16.74 1.95
C GLY A 114 27.30 17.56 1.71
N GLU A 115 28.32 17.32 2.54
CA GLU A 115 29.63 18.00 2.41
C GLU A 115 30.35 17.67 1.09
N ASP A 116 30.02 16.52 0.50
CA ASP A 116 30.56 15.99 -0.74
C ASP A 116 29.82 16.47 -2.00
N GLU A 117 28.74 17.24 -1.85
CA GLU A 117 27.94 17.78 -2.96
C GLU A 117 28.72 18.83 -3.76
N THR A 118 28.76 18.68 -5.09
CA THR A 118 29.41 19.65 -5.97
C THR A 118 28.65 20.98 -6.00
N ASP A 119 29.35 22.08 -6.34
CA ASP A 119 28.72 23.41 -6.49
C ASP A 119 27.57 23.41 -7.51
N GLU A 120 27.74 22.65 -8.60
CA GLU A 120 26.72 22.53 -9.64
C GLU A 120 25.48 21.77 -9.13
N GLU A 121 25.66 20.61 -8.49
CA GLU A 121 24.56 19.86 -7.84
C GLU A 121 23.82 20.71 -6.79
N ARG A 122 24.57 21.43 -5.95
CA ARG A 122 24.01 22.33 -4.94
C ARG A 122 23.13 23.40 -5.57
N SER A 123 23.50 23.93 -6.75
CA SER A 123 22.68 24.91 -7.45
C SER A 123 21.34 24.34 -7.93
N TYR A 124 21.34 23.08 -8.38
CA TYR A 124 20.11 22.35 -8.75
C TYR A 124 19.25 22.03 -7.53
N GLN A 125 19.84 21.62 -6.40
CA GLN A 125 19.06 21.39 -5.18
C GLN A 125 18.34 22.64 -4.67
N LEU A 126 18.88 23.84 -4.93
CA LEU A 126 18.27 25.10 -4.50
C LEU A 126 17.23 25.65 -5.49
N ASN A 127 17.41 25.43 -6.80
CA ASN A 127 16.63 26.10 -7.84
C ASN A 127 15.91 25.14 -8.81
N GLY A 128 16.13 23.84 -8.66
CA GLY A 128 15.60 22.83 -9.57
C GLY A 128 14.10 22.55 -9.38
N TRP A 129 13.55 21.76 -10.29
CA TRP A 129 12.12 21.43 -10.33
C TRP A 129 11.57 20.86 -9.01
N VAL A 130 12.32 19.98 -8.35
CA VAL A 130 11.98 19.48 -6.99
C VAL A 130 13.22 19.55 -6.09
N PRO A 131 13.35 20.55 -5.21
CA PRO A 131 14.52 20.68 -4.33
C PRO A 131 14.60 19.53 -3.32
N ASN A 132 15.80 19.32 -2.75
CA ASN A 132 16.08 18.30 -1.74
C ASN A 132 15.81 16.86 -2.20
N VAL A 133 16.13 16.55 -3.46
CA VAL A 133 15.94 15.21 -4.02
C VAL A 133 17.24 14.61 -4.53
N VAL A 134 17.56 13.42 -4.01
CA VAL A 134 18.44 12.44 -4.65
C VAL A 134 17.64 11.15 -4.83
N PHE A 135 17.59 10.64 -6.06
CA PHE A 135 16.81 9.45 -6.41
C PHE A 135 17.58 8.58 -7.41
N THR A 136 17.57 7.25 -7.24
CA THR A 136 18.29 6.34 -8.13
C THR A 136 17.36 5.30 -8.73
N CYS A 137 17.63 4.90 -9.97
CA CYS A 137 17.03 3.72 -10.60
C CYS A 137 18.08 2.70 -11.08
N GLY A 138 19.38 3.01 -10.94
CA GLY A 138 20.45 2.34 -11.64
C GLY A 138 21.72 2.23 -10.82
N VAL A 139 22.17 1.00 -10.64
CA VAL A 139 23.45 0.66 -10.03
C VAL A 139 24.13 -0.43 -10.86
N VAL A 140 25.43 -0.31 -11.07
CA VAL A 140 26.21 -1.32 -11.79
C VAL A 140 27.56 -1.55 -11.11
N PRO A 141 28.16 -2.74 -11.24
CA PRO A 141 29.58 -2.90 -10.96
C PRO A 141 30.40 -2.03 -11.92
N LYS A 142 31.52 -1.49 -11.47
CA LYS A 142 32.38 -0.62 -12.31
C LYS A 142 33.19 -1.41 -13.32
N TYR A 143 33.68 -2.59 -12.93
CA TYR A 143 34.61 -3.39 -13.72
C TYR A 143 34.08 -4.77 -14.15
N LYS A 144 32.95 -5.21 -13.59
CA LYS A 144 32.27 -6.47 -13.88
C LYS A 144 30.94 -6.23 -14.59
N ASP A 145 30.42 -7.22 -15.28
CA ASP A 145 29.07 -7.18 -15.83
C ASP A 145 28.02 -7.33 -14.71
N SER A 146 26.82 -6.78 -14.91
CA SER A 146 25.76 -6.71 -13.89
C SER A 146 25.25 -8.07 -13.41
N THR A 147 25.54 -9.16 -14.13
CA THR A 147 25.16 -10.53 -13.76
C THR A 147 26.20 -11.23 -12.89
N GLU A 148 27.39 -10.65 -12.75
CA GLU A 148 28.49 -11.25 -11.98
C GLU A 148 28.31 -11.01 -10.47
N THR A 149 28.84 -11.94 -9.67
CA THR A 149 28.85 -11.82 -8.21
C THR A 149 30.00 -10.91 -7.75
N LEU A 150 29.68 -9.99 -6.86
CA LEU A 150 30.63 -9.03 -6.29
C LEU A 150 31.20 -9.50 -4.96
N ASN A 151 32.48 -9.20 -4.74
CA ASN A 151 33.16 -9.33 -3.45
C ASN A 151 33.36 -7.95 -2.81
N GLU A 152 33.97 -7.91 -1.64
CA GLU A 152 34.20 -6.69 -0.86
C GLU A 152 35.03 -5.60 -1.58
N ASP A 153 35.92 -5.98 -2.49
CA ASP A 153 36.83 -5.08 -3.20
C ASP A 153 36.25 -4.47 -4.47
N ASP A 154 35.15 -5.04 -4.98
CA ASP A 154 34.52 -4.54 -6.19
C ASP A 154 33.93 -3.14 -5.96
N GLU A 155 34.19 -2.25 -6.92
CA GLU A 155 33.59 -0.92 -6.98
C GLU A 155 32.25 -0.96 -7.72
N ILE A 156 31.29 -0.17 -7.25
CA ILE A 156 29.99 0.03 -7.89
C ILE A 156 29.82 1.50 -8.29
N LEU A 157 28.97 1.74 -9.29
CA LEU A 157 28.53 3.06 -9.73
C LEU A 157 27.03 3.18 -9.52
N VAL A 158 26.61 4.22 -8.80
CA VAL A 158 25.20 4.56 -8.57
C VAL A 158 24.85 5.79 -9.39
N TYR A 159 23.91 5.64 -10.32
CA TYR A 159 23.38 6.73 -11.13
C TYR A 159 22.16 7.32 -10.45
N TYR A 160 22.16 8.63 -10.20
CA TYR A 160 21.08 9.29 -9.47
C TYR A 160 20.65 10.60 -10.12
N GLY A 161 19.35 10.87 -10.07
CA GLY A 161 18.76 12.17 -10.39
C GLY A 161 18.99 13.16 -9.26
N VAL A 162 19.22 14.42 -9.62
CA VAL A 162 19.29 15.56 -8.70
C VAL A 162 18.21 16.56 -9.09
N ALA A 163 17.36 16.89 -8.12
CA ALA A 163 16.28 17.87 -8.23
C ALA A 163 15.34 17.73 -9.45
N ASP A 164 15.16 16.51 -9.96
CA ASP A 164 14.44 16.19 -11.19
C ASP A 164 14.91 16.99 -12.43
N GLU A 165 16.21 17.32 -12.52
CA GLU A 165 16.77 18.11 -13.62
C GLU A 165 17.90 17.44 -14.39
N VAL A 166 18.81 16.78 -13.66
CA VAL A 166 20.06 16.21 -14.20
C VAL A 166 20.34 14.83 -13.63
N ILE A 167 21.23 14.08 -14.29
CA ILE A 167 21.75 12.79 -13.79
C ILE A 167 23.21 12.94 -13.42
N CYS A 168 23.53 12.44 -12.24
CA CYS A 168 24.85 12.37 -11.64
C CYS A 168 25.24 10.90 -11.41
N VAL A 169 26.52 10.68 -11.09
CA VAL A 169 27.04 9.37 -10.68
C VAL A 169 27.88 9.50 -9.42
N ALA A 170 27.82 8.48 -8.57
CA ALA A 170 28.69 8.32 -7.42
C ALA A 170 29.27 6.90 -7.40
N GLU A 171 30.43 6.74 -6.76
CA GLU A 171 31.17 5.49 -6.70
C GLU A 171 31.54 5.11 -5.27
N GLY A 172 31.71 3.81 -5.03
CA GLY A 172 32.17 3.26 -3.76
C GLY A 172 32.37 1.75 -3.85
N LYS A 173 33.08 1.17 -2.89
CA LYS A 173 33.25 -0.28 -2.79
C LYS A 173 32.05 -0.95 -2.15
N VAL A 174 31.86 -2.24 -2.44
CA VAL A 174 30.91 -3.08 -1.70
C VAL A 174 31.21 -3.04 -0.18
N ALA A 175 32.49 -3.08 0.21
CA ALA A 175 32.91 -2.97 1.61
C ALA A 175 32.54 -1.63 2.28
N ASP A 176 32.38 -0.54 1.50
CA ASP A 176 31.96 0.75 2.05
C ASP A 176 30.48 0.71 2.45
N LEU A 177 29.67 -0.09 1.74
CA LEU A 177 28.22 -0.15 1.92
C LEU A 177 27.79 -1.27 2.88
N ILE A 178 28.61 -2.31 3.02
CA ILE A 178 28.36 -3.43 3.93
C ILE A 178 29.45 -3.43 5.00
N PRO A 179 29.13 -3.03 6.25
CA PRO A 179 30.09 -2.97 7.35
C PRO A 179 30.79 -4.32 7.58
N GLU A 180 32.04 -4.28 8.03
CA GLU A 180 32.87 -5.47 8.25
C GLU A 180 32.19 -6.52 9.13
N GLU A 181 31.59 -6.09 10.23
CA GLU A 181 30.85 -6.95 11.18
C GLU A 181 29.65 -7.66 10.54
N VAL A 182 29.07 -7.09 9.49
CA VAL A 182 27.99 -7.69 8.70
C VAL A 182 28.55 -8.66 7.67
N ARG A 183 29.68 -8.32 7.03
CA ARG A 183 30.36 -9.18 6.05
C ARG A 183 30.92 -10.46 6.67
N GLU A 184 31.47 -10.38 7.89
CA GLU A 184 32.07 -11.53 8.58
C GLU A 184 31.04 -12.61 8.98
N ASP A 185 29.83 -12.21 9.35
CA ASP A 185 28.76 -13.13 9.74
C ASP A 185 27.36 -12.59 9.35
N PRO A 186 27.00 -12.60 8.05
CA PRO A 186 25.73 -12.06 7.59
C PRO A 186 24.52 -12.74 8.24
N LYS A 187 24.61 -14.06 8.48
CA LYS A 187 23.50 -14.85 9.03
C LYS A 187 23.16 -14.46 10.46
N ARG A 188 24.13 -14.00 11.26
CA ARG A 188 23.87 -13.49 12.62
C ARG A 188 22.95 -12.28 12.64
N TRP A 189 22.90 -11.49 11.58
CA TRP A 189 22.07 -10.28 11.52
C TRP A 189 20.64 -10.53 11.08
N ILE A 190 20.34 -11.74 10.56
CA ILE A 190 18.98 -12.13 10.20
C ILE A 190 18.14 -12.26 11.48
N CYS A 191 17.15 -11.41 11.59
CA CYS A 191 16.27 -11.33 12.74
C CYS A 191 14.84 -11.81 12.39
N GLU A 192 14.49 -13.00 12.84
CA GLU A 192 13.14 -13.58 12.70
C GLU A 192 12.66 -14.08 14.07
N PRO A 193 12.22 -13.19 14.97
CA PRO A 193 11.75 -13.62 16.28
C PRO A 193 10.48 -14.45 16.10
N GLN A 194 10.39 -15.58 16.79
CA GLN A 194 9.12 -16.31 16.87
C GLN A 194 8.11 -15.42 17.59
N MET A 195 7.00 -15.08 16.92
CA MET A 195 5.97 -14.23 17.49
C MET A 195 4.84 -15.09 18.05
N ARG A 196 4.50 -14.87 19.32
CA ARG A 196 3.34 -15.46 19.98
C ARG A 196 2.53 -14.32 20.58
N ILE A 197 1.37 -14.08 19.98
CA ILE A 197 0.64 -12.81 20.09
C ILE A 197 -0.61 -13.02 20.95
N ALA A 198 -0.77 -12.22 21.98
CA ALA A 198 -2.06 -12.02 22.63
C ALA A 198 -2.67 -10.71 22.12
N VAL A 199 -3.89 -10.75 21.62
CA VAL A 199 -4.68 -9.58 21.25
C VAL A 199 -5.71 -9.34 22.33
N MET A 200 -5.71 -8.17 22.96
CA MET A 200 -6.76 -7.75 23.89
C MET A 200 -7.61 -6.68 23.20
N GLY A 201 -8.75 -7.13 22.65
CA GLY A 201 -9.55 -6.37 21.69
C GLY A 201 -11.00 -6.85 21.62
N SER A 202 -11.78 -6.32 20.68
CA SER A 202 -13.18 -6.71 20.49
C SER A 202 -13.29 -7.87 19.48
N TRP A 203 -14.14 -8.86 19.77
CA TRP A 203 -14.32 -10.03 18.93
C TRP A 203 -15.79 -10.49 18.90
N ASN A 204 -16.24 -10.99 17.75
CA ASN A 204 -17.61 -11.45 17.51
C ASN A 204 -18.68 -10.39 17.90
N THR A 205 -18.42 -9.13 17.55
CA THR A 205 -19.37 -8.01 17.63
C THR A 205 -19.45 -7.26 16.31
N ASP A 206 -20.44 -6.38 16.17
CA ASP A 206 -20.52 -5.43 15.07
C ASP A 206 -19.65 -4.17 15.28
N GLY A 207 -18.92 -4.07 16.39
CA GLY A 207 -18.13 -2.89 16.73
C GLY A 207 -17.00 -2.61 15.74
N GLY A 208 -16.65 -1.33 15.58
CA GLY A 208 -15.55 -0.93 14.68
C GLY A 208 -14.20 -1.55 15.02
N VAL A 209 -13.97 -1.86 16.30
CA VAL A 209 -12.79 -2.60 16.75
C VAL A 209 -12.82 -4.02 16.16
N ALA A 210 -13.86 -4.82 16.47
CA ALA A 210 -13.97 -6.19 15.95
C ALA A 210 -13.88 -6.29 14.42
N ARG A 211 -14.44 -5.32 13.67
CA ARG A 211 -14.41 -5.32 12.20
C ARG A 211 -13.00 -5.27 11.61
N HIS A 212 -12.03 -4.70 12.30
CA HIS A 212 -10.64 -4.60 11.80
C HIS A 212 -9.74 -5.65 12.46
N THR A 213 -9.99 -6.00 13.73
CA THR A 213 -9.28 -7.07 14.44
C THR A 213 -9.45 -8.43 13.76
N ALA A 214 -10.70 -8.78 13.41
CA ALA A 214 -11.05 -10.07 12.82
C ALA A 214 -10.21 -10.43 11.58
N PRO A 215 -10.19 -9.62 10.51
CA PRO A 215 -9.43 -9.97 9.30
C PRO A 215 -7.93 -10.11 9.56
N ILE A 216 -7.35 -9.32 10.47
CA ILE A 216 -5.92 -9.41 10.81
C ILE A 216 -5.61 -10.71 11.54
N VAL A 217 -6.38 -11.04 12.59
CA VAL A 217 -6.17 -12.24 13.40
C VAL A 217 -6.42 -13.52 12.59
N GLU A 218 -7.51 -13.54 11.81
CA GLU A 218 -7.83 -14.65 10.91
C GLU A 218 -6.66 -14.88 9.94
N TRP A 219 -6.17 -13.83 9.28
CA TRP A 219 -5.04 -13.94 8.35
C TRP A 219 -3.77 -14.45 9.05
N LEU A 220 -3.41 -13.90 10.22
CA LEU A 220 -2.22 -14.33 10.98
C LEU A 220 -2.30 -15.83 11.32
N ARG A 221 -3.46 -16.30 11.80
CA ARG A 221 -3.63 -17.71 12.15
C ARG A 221 -3.59 -18.62 10.92
N ASP A 222 -4.20 -18.22 9.82
CA ASP A 222 -4.16 -18.96 8.55
C ASP A 222 -2.73 -19.07 7.99
N HIS A 223 -1.84 -18.15 8.37
CA HIS A 223 -0.43 -18.13 7.98
C HIS A 223 0.51 -18.68 9.08
N GLY A 224 -0.04 -19.41 10.05
CA GLY A 224 0.73 -20.19 11.03
C GLY A 224 1.23 -19.40 12.24
N TYR A 225 0.82 -18.14 12.42
CA TYR A 225 1.15 -17.39 13.63
C TYR A 225 0.32 -17.86 14.82
N HIS A 226 0.95 -17.94 15.99
CA HIS A 226 0.27 -18.25 17.24
C HIS A 226 -0.41 -16.99 17.80
N VAL A 227 -1.73 -16.91 17.72
CA VAL A 227 -2.52 -15.76 18.18
C VAL A 227 -3.63 -16.20 19.15
N ARG A 228 -3.69 -15.60 20.35
CA ARG A 228 -4.81 -15.72 21.31
C ARG A 228 -5.56 -14.40 21.37
N VAL A 229 -6.89 -14.45 21.39
CA VAL A 229 -7.75 -13.26 21.53
C VAL A 229 -8.38 -13.26 22.91
N PHE A 230 -8.18 -12.16 23.64
CA PHE A 230 -8.83 -11.86 24.91
C PHE A 230 -9.84 -10.75 24.68
N THR A 231 -11.12 -11.02 24.92
CA THR A 231 -12.20 -10.11 24.58
C THR A 231 -13.18 -9.91 25.73
N HIS A 232 -14.12 -9.00 25.55
CA HIS A 232 -15.11 -8.67 26.56
C HIS A 232 -16.17 -9.77 26.74
N TYR A 233 -16.84 -9.79 27.89
CA TYR A 233 -18.03 -10.62 28.12
C TYR A 233 -19.17 -10.25 27.16
N ARG A 234 -20.10 -11.18 26.91
CA ARG A 234 -21.23 -10.95 26.00
C ARG A 234 -22.25 -9.98 26.62
N GLU A 235 -22.27 -9.90 27.95
CA GLU A 235 -23.12 -9.04 28.77
C GLU A 235 -22.61 -7.60 28.86
N ALA A 236 -21.33 -7.36 28.56
CA ALA A 236 -20.73 -6.03 28.53
C ALA A 236 -19.97 -5.75 27.21
N PRO A 237 -20.63 -5.83 26.04
CA PRO A 237 -19.97 -5.80 24.75
C PRO A 237 -19.58 -4.41 24.29
N HIS A 238 -18.53 -4.33 23.46
CA HIS A 238 -18.26 -3.18 22.63
C HIS A 238 -18.97 -3.36 21.29
N GLY A 239 -19.94 -2.48 20.99
CA GLY A 239 -20.95 -2.76 19.96
C GLY A 239 -21.98 -3.80 20.43
N ARG A 240 -22.63 -4.45 19.46
CA ARG A 240 -23.63 -5.50 19.64
C ARG A 240 -23.00 -6.88 19.40
N PRO A 241 -23.27 -7.87 20.27
CA PRO A 241 -22.74 -9.21 20.10
C PRO A 241 -23.40 -9.90 18.91
N LEU A 242 -22.60 -10.64 18.14
CA LEU A 242 -23.09 -11.48 17.05
C LEU A 242 -23.49 -12.87 17.58
N GLU A 243 -24.48 -13.49 16.94
CA GLU A 243 -24.91 -14.88 17.17
C GLU A 243 -23.96 -15.85 16.46
N VAL A 244 -22.72 -15.87 16.93
CA VAL A 244 -21.67 -16.80 16.50
C VAL A 244 -20.96 -17.35 17.73
N GLU A 245 -20.56 -18.62 17.65
CA GLU A 245 -19.74 -19.26 18.68
C GLU A 245 -18.33 -18.67 18.66
N ASP A 246 -17.70 -18.62 19.84
CA ASP A 246 -16.31 -18.20 19.93
C ASP A 246 -15.38 -19.34 19.52
N GLU A 247 -14.35 -18.99 18.75
CA GLU A 247 -13.31 -19.91 18.34
C GLU A 247 -12.43 -20.34 19.53
N GLU A 248 -11.75 -21.48 19.42
CA GLU A 248 -10.90 -22.04 20.49
C GLU A 248 -9.82 -21.07 21.01
N PHE A 249 -9.38 -20.15 20.15
CA PHE A 249 -8.37 -19.16 20.47
C PHE A 249 -8.89 -17.89 21.14
N VAL A 250 -10.21 -17.78 21.31
CA VAL A 250 -10.88 -16.64 21.91
C VAL A 250 -11.20 -16.93 23.37
N THR A 251 -11.01 -15.95 24.24
CA THR A 251 -11.33 -16.05 25.66
C THR A 251 -11.95 -14.75 26.14
N ARG A 252 -13.14 -14.84 26.76
CA ARG A 252 -13.83 -13.68 27.32
C ARG A 252 -13.39 -13.47 28.76
N CYS A 253 -12.77 -12.34 29.08
CA CYS A 253 -12.17 -12.12 30.40
C CYS A 253 -12.29 -10.68 30.92
N TYR A 254 -13.05 -9.80 30.28
CA TYR A 254 -13.22 -8.44 30.79
C TYR A 254 -14.59 -7.81 30.48
N ALA A 255 -14.98 -6.81 31.25
CA ALA A 255 -16.08 -5.92 30.92
C ALA A 255 -15.51 -4.66 30.23
N THR A 256 -16.21 -4.15 29.21
CA THR A 256 -15.84 -2.87 28.59
C THR A 256 -15.83 -1.72 29.62
N ALA A 257 -14.99 -0.72 29.37
CA ALA A 257 -14.71 0.37 30.30
C ALA A 257 -15.99 0.94 30.96
N GLY A 258 -15.99 0.97 32.28
CA GLY A 258 -17.11 1.50 33.09
C GLY A 258 -18.32 0.57 33.24
N ARG A 259 -18.37 -0.59 32.58
CA ARG A 259 -19.46 -1.56 32.74
C ARG A 259 -19.17 -2.56 33.85
N LYS A 260 -20.22 -2.97 34.56
CA LYS A 260 -20.17 -4.02 35.60
C LYS A 260 -21.13 -5.12 35.23
N VAL A 261 -20.68 -6.37 35.33
CA VAL A 261 -21.50 -7.57 35.15
C VAL A 261 -21.53 -8.31 36.48
N GLU A 262 -22.73 -8.66 36.95
CA GLU A 262 -22.89 -9.37 38.21
C GLU A 262 -22.18 -10.73 38.15
N GLY A 263 -21.41 -11.05 39.19
CA GLY A 263 -20.66 -12.31 39.28
C GLY A 263 -19.36 -12.36 38.47
N LEU A 264 -19.03 -11.33 37.68
CA LEU A 264 -17.79 -11.27 36.90
C LEU A 264 -16.88 -10.13 37.38
N LYS A 265 -15.56 -10.35 37.30
CA LYS A 265 -14.56 -9.30 37.56
C LYS A 265 -14.54 -8.31 36.37
N PRO A 266 -14.28 -7.01 36.59
CA PRO A 266 -14.05 -6.07 35.49
C PRO A 266 -12.96 -6.54 34.52
N LEU A 267 -11.89 -7.13 35.05
CA LEU A 267 -10.88 -7.87 34.30
C LEU A 267 -10.49 -9.10 35.11
N ASP A 268 -10.60 -10.29 34.52
CA ASP A 268 -9.99 -11.51 35.02
C ASP A 268 -8.62 -11.71 34.36
N PRO A 269 -7.50 -11.51 35.07
CA PRO A 269 -6.17 -11.54 34.47
C PRO A 269 -5.65 -12.98 34.25
N ASP A 270 -6.23 -13.97 34.94
CA ASP A 270 -5.71 -15.33 34.99
C ASP A 270 -5.60 -16.00 33.61
N PRO A 271 -6.57 -15.89 32.69
CA PRO A 271 -6.44 -16.47 31.36
C PRO A 271 -5.26 -15.90 30.56
N LEU A 272 -5.05 -14.57 30.62
CA LEU A 272 -3.95 -13.92 29.92
C LEU A 272 -2.60 -14.29 30.53
N LEU A 273 -2.50 -14.28 31.86
CA LEU A 273 -1.27 -14.66 32.56
C LEU A 273 -0.90 -16.14 32.32
N ARG A 274 -1.90 -17.05 32.32
CA ARG A 274 -1.66 -18.45 31.97
C ARG A 274 -1.20 -18.61 30.53
N ALA A 275 -1.81 -17.91 29.57
CA ALA A 275 -1.34 -17.97 28.19
C ALA A 275 0.11 -17.46 28.05
N ILE A 276 0.48 -16.39 28.78
CA ILE A 276 1.87 -15.91 28.81
C ILE A 276 2.81 -16.98 29.35
N ASP A 277 2.46 -17.64 30.45
CA ASP A 277 3.35 -18.60 31.12
C ASP A 277 3.40 -19.97 30.44
N GLU A 278 2.27 -20.47 29.93
CA GLU A 278 2.12 -21.82 29.39
C GLU A 278 2.28 -21.87 27.87
N GLU A 279 1.79 -20.84 27.16
CA GLU A 279 1.89 -20.75 25.71
C GLU A 279 3.07 -19.87 25.26
N GLY A 280 3.80 -19.23 26.17
CA GLY A 280 4.98 -18.42 25.84
C GLY A 280 4.66 -17.18 25.00
N ILE A 281 3.49 -16.54 25.25
CA ILE A 281 3.17 -15.25 24.63
C ILE A 281 4.29 -14.25 24.94
N ASN A 282 4.81 -13.61 23.90
CA ASN A 282 5.89 -12.62 24.01
C ASN A 282 5.49 -11.23 23.49
N LEU A 283 4.29 -11.10 22.92
CA LEU A 283 3.72 -9.85 22.46
C LEU A 283 2.26 -9.71 22.91
N LEU A 284 1.92 -8.58 23.50
CA LEU A 284 0.55 -8.16 23.80
C LEU A 284 0.17 -6.97 22.90
N LEU A 285 -0.83 -7.17 22.05
CA LEU A 285 -1.48 -6.11 21.27
C LEU A 285 -2.72 -5.64 22.02
N LEU A 286 -2.71 -4.40 22.49
CA LEU A 286 -3.89 -3.73 23.04
C LEU A 286 -4.61 -3.00 21.92
N GLU A 287 -5.93 -3.11 21.85
CA GLU A 287 -6.74 -2.36 20.89
C GLU A 287 -7.72 -1.45 21.62
N ASP A 288 -7.70 -0.16 21.28
CA ASP A 288 -8.59 0.87 21.83
C ASP A 288 -8.62 0.93 23.38
N LEU A 289 -7.73 1.75 23.97
CA LEU A 289 -7.71 1.98 25.41
C LEU A 289 -9.01 2.62 25.93
N GLY A 290 -9.81 3.28 25.09
CA GLY A 290 -11.11 3.81 25.49
C GLY A 290 -12.14 2.71 25.78
N MET A 291 -12.00 1.55 25.11
CA MET A 291 -12.83 0.37 25.34
C MET A 291 -12.33 -0.48 26.52
N LEU A 292 -11.01 -0.59 26.69
CA LEU A 292 -10.39 -1.51 27.62
C LEU A 292 -10.53 -1.06 29.10
N PRO A 293 -10.57 -2.00 30.08
CA PRO A 293 -10.62 -1.70 31.51
C PRO A 293 -9.25 -1.16 32.00
N CYS A 294 -8.97 0.11 31.70
CA CYS A 294 -7.64 0.70 31.91
C CYS A 294 -7.21 0.75 33.38
N GLU A 295 -8.13 0.85 34.33
CA GLU A 295 -7.79 0.87 35.76
C GLU A 295 -7.15 -0.46 36.18
N GLU A 296 -7.79 -1.58 35.82
CA GLU A 296 -7.28 -2.91 36.09
C GLU A 296 -6.05 -3.25 35.24
N LEU A 297 -5.99 -2.74 34.00
CA LEU A 297 -4.81 -2.91 33.15
C LEU A 297 -3.57 -2.24 33.75
N LEU A 298 -3.68 -1.06 34.36
CA LEU A 298 -2.53 -0.40 34.98
C LEU A 298 -1.84 -1.25 36.06
N ASP A 299 -2.59 -2.10 36.77
CA ASP A 299 -2.04 -3.03 37.76
C ASP A 299 -1.44 -4.29 37.13
N LEU A 300 -1.85 -4.62 35.90
CA LEU A 300 -1.46 -5.82 35.18
C LEU A 300 -0.26 -5.61 34.25
N LEU A 301 -0.21 -4.49 33.53
CA LEU A 301 0.84 -4.19 32.55
C LEU A 301 2.28 -4.29 33.12
N PRO A 302 2.59 -3.81 34.34
CA PRO A 302 3.92 -4.01 34.93
C PRO A 302 4.28 -5.49 35.11
N LYS A 303 3.31 -6.34 35.46
CA LYS A 303 3.50 -7.78 35.66
C LYS A 303 3.71 -8.51 34.34
N ILE A 304 3.02 -8.06 33.29
CA ILE A 304 3.21 -8.58 31.93
C ILE A 304 4.61 -8.22 31.42
N ARG A 305 5.04 -6.96 31.58
CA ARG A 305 6.38 -6.52 31.19
C ARG A 305 7.50 -7.25 31.95
N SER A 306 7.32 -7.52 33.25
CA SER A 306 8.34 -8.22 34.04
C SER A 306 8.58 -9.67 33.58
N LYS A 307 7.64 -10.25 32.83
CA LYS A 307 7.78 -11.54 32.15
C LYS A 307 8.46 -11.45 30.78
N GLY A 308 8.89 -10.26 30.36
CA GLY A 308 9.59 -10.03 29.08
C GLY A 308 8.67 -9.79 27.88
N VAL A 309 7.35 -9.70 28.10
CA VAL A 309 6.36 -9.46 27.03
C VAL A 309 6.44 -8.01 26.55
N LYS A 310 6.49 -7.82 25.22
CA LYS A 310 6.40 -6.51 24.58
C LYS A 310 4.95 -6.09 24.40
N ILE A 311 4.69 -4.79 24.50
CA ILE A 311 3.31 -4.27 24.45
C ILE A 311 3.19 -3.28 23.30
N ALA A 312 2.29 -3.56 22.37
CA ALA A 312 1.91 -2.64 21.29
C ALA A 312 0.48 -2.13 21.53
N LEU A 313 0.21 -0.89 21.17
CA LEU A 313 -1.13 -0.31 21.16
C LEU A 313 -1.56 -0.03 19.72
N LEU A 314 -2.65 -0.63 19.29
CA LEU A 314 -3.40 -0.20 18.11
C LEU A 314 -4.37 0.91 18.54
N ASN A 315 -4.03 2.15 18.18
CA ASN A 315 -4.68 3.34 18.71
C ASN A 315 -5.90 3.74 17.87
N HIS A 316 -7.03 3.89 18.56
CA HIS A 316 -8.30 4.36 17.98
C HIS A 316 -8.65 5.78 18.39
N ASP A 317 -7.88 6.41 19.28
CA ASP A 317 -8.11 7.78 19.71
C ASP A 317 -7.68 8.79 18.64
N ASN A 318 -8.46 9.87 18.52
CA ASN A 318 -8.35 10.85 17.45
C ASN A 318 -8.25 12.29 17.95
N LYS A 319 -8.37 12.46 19.26
CA LYS A 319 -8.14 13.71 19.96
C LYS A 319 -7.23 13.38 21.15
N PRO A 320 -6.23 14.22 21.46
CA PRO A 320 -5.40 14.01 22.62
C PRO A 320 -6.26 14.03 23.89
N LYS A 321 -5.98 13.11 24.82
CA LYS A 321 -6.61 13.11 26.14
C LYS A 321 -6.00 14.22 27.01
N PRO A 322 -6.74 14.76 28.01
CA PRO A 322 -6.19 15.71 28.96
C PRO A 322 -4.93 15.18 29.66
N GLU A 323 -4.04 16.08 30.08
CA GLU A 323 -2.87 15.72 30.88
C GLU A 323 -3.28 14.96 32.16
N GLY A 324 -2.54 13.92 32.53
CA GLY A 324 -2.85 13.06 33.68
C GLY A 324 -3.97 12.04 33.46
N HIS A 325 -4.62 12.03 32.29
CA HIS A 325 -5.61 11.01 31.93
C HIS A 325 -5.01 9.60 31.94
N ILE A 326 -5.82 8.59 32.34
CA ILE A 326 -5.38 7.20 32.50
C ILE A 326 -4.72 6.61 31.24
N PHE A 327 -5.20 7.03 30.07
CA PHE A 327 -4.61 6.73 28.76
C PHE A 327 -3.08 6.95 28.74
N TRP A 328 -2.60 8.11 29.20
CA TRP A 328 -1.18 8.44 29.19
C TRP A 328 -0.37 7.57 30.16
N ARG A 329 -0.98 7.19 31.29
CA ARG A 329 -0.35 6.27 32.26
C ARG A 329 -0.20 4.87 31.70
N CYS A 330 -1.18 4.39 30.93
CA CYS A 330 -1.07 3.10 30.24
C CYS A 330 0.06 3.11 29.21
N LEU A 331 0.24 4.23 28.49
CA LEU A 331 1.30 4.38 27.48
C LEU A 331 2.71 4.29 28.03
N GLU A 332 2.94 4.55 29.32
CA GLU A 332 4.25 4.34 29.97
C GLU A 332 4.75 2.89 29.82
N TYR A 333 3.81 1.94 29.68
CA TYR A 333 4.10 0.52 29.54
C TYR A 333 4.09 0.03 28.09
N VAL A 334 3.72 0.88 27.13
CA VAL A 334 3.66 0.53 25.71
C VAL A 334 5.05 0.72 25.08
N ASP A 335 5.46 -0.23 24.23
CA ASP A 335 6.72 -0.21 23.48
C ASP A 335 6.53 0.36 22.05
N ALA A 336 5.33 0.23 21.47
CA ALA A 336 4.96 0.85 20.19
C ALA A 336 3.49 1.29 20.15
N VAL A 337 3.23 2.49 19.63
CA VAL A 337 1.89 2.96 19.28
C VAL A 337 1.73 2.87 17.76
N ILE A 338 0.66 2.24 17.32
CA ILE A 338 0.33 2.01 15.91
C ILE A 338 -0.95 2.77 15.60
N ASN A 339 -0.86 3.69 14.64
CA ASN A 339 -1.97 4.51 14.20
C ASN A 339 -2.35 4.19 12.75
N PHE A 340 -3.56 4.60 12.36
CA PHE A 340 -4.06 4.45 10.99
C PHE A 340 -4.02 5.75 10.19
N LEU A 341 -3.88 6.89 10.85
CA LEU A 341 -3.97 8.21 10.24
C LEU A 341 -2.75 9.07 10.58
N PRO A 342 -2.20 9.82 9.60
CA PRO A 342 -1.09 10.73 9.85
C PRO A 342 -1.35 11.75 10.96
N GLU A 343 -2.57 12.26 11.07
CA GLU A 343 -2.97 13.24 12.09
C GLU A 343 -2.87 12.64 13.50
N GLN A 344 -3.11 11.33 13.64
CA GLN A 344 -2.89 10.63 14.90
C GLN A 344 -1.42 10.62 15.29
N ASN A 345 -0.52 10.36 14.35
CA ASN A 345 0.92 10.43 14.59
C ASN A 345 1.35 11.83 15.04
N GLU A 346 0.82 12.87 14.39
CA GLU A 346 1.20 14.26 14.68
C GLU A 346 0.84 14.68 16.10
N PHE A 347 -0.36 14.35 16.60
CA PHE A 347 -0.72 14.70 17.97
C PHE A 347 -0.07 13.75 18.99
N MET A 348 0.05 12.46 18.68
CA MET A 348 0.72 11.50 19.58
C MET A 348 2.18 11.88 19.81
N ALA A 349 2.88 12.35 18.77
CA ALA A 349 4.26 12.80 18.84
C ALA A 349 4.47 14.04 19.74
N ARG A 350 3.41 14.71 20.21
CA ARG A 350 3.49 15.80 21.19
C ARG A 350 3.61 15.29 22.63
N PHE A 351 3.19 14.05 22.89
CA PHE A 351 3.09 13.48 24.24
C PHE A 351 3.82 12.14 24.39
N TYR A 352 4.17 11.48 23.29
CA TYR A 352 4.81 10.17 23.26
C TYR A 352 6.00 10.17 22.28
N PRO A 353 7.07 9.38 22.55
CA PRO A 353 8.29 9.42 21.74
C PRO A 353 8.03 9.07 20.27
N ARG A 354 8.47 9.93 19.34
CA ARG A 354 8.19 9.81 17.89
C ARG A 354 8.74 8.51 17.30
N GLU A 355 9.87 8.04 17.79
CA GLU A 355 10.53 6.80 17.38
C GLU A 355 9.73 5.53 17.75
N ARG A 356 8.67 5.66 18.54
CA ARG A 356 7.76 4.56 18.91
C ARG A 356 6.37 4.69 18.29
N ILE A 357 6.16 5.64 17.38
CA ILE A 357 4.87 5.91 16.74
C ILE A 357 4.93 5.46 15.29
N TYR A 358 4.16 4.43 14.97
CA TYR A 358 4.09 3.80 13.66
C TYR A 358 2.77 4.15 12.97
N LEU A 359 2.79 4.15 11.64
CA LEU A 359 1.62 4.30 10.79
C LEU A 359 1.42 3.02 9.98
N THR A 360 0.21 2.48 10.00
CA THR A 360 -0.20 1.33 9.17
C THR A 360 -1.52 1.63 8.46
N ASP A 361 -1.87 0.87 7.44
CA ASP A 361 -3.16 1.03 6.77
C ASP A 361 -4.30 0.44 7.64
N PHE A 362 -5.53 0.95 7.50
CA PHE A 362 -6.71 0.35 8.13
C PHE A 362 -7.19 -0.84 7.29
N PRO A 363 -7.41 -2.04 7.87
CA PRO A 363 -7.66 -3.24 7.08
C PRO A 363 -9.09 -3.25 6.50
N CYS A 364 -9.18 -3.66 5.25
CA CYS A 364 -10.39 -4.17 4.63
C CYS A 364 -10.58 -5.66 4.95
N HIS A 365 -11.80 -6.16 4.76
CA HIS A 365 -12.03 -7.61 4.73
C HIS A 365 -11.50 -8.21 3.41
N PRO A 366 -11.31 -9.54 3.33
CA PRO A 366 -10.92 -10.19 2.08
C PRO A 366 -11.84 -9.80 0.92
N VAL A 367 -11.25 -9.61 -0.26
CA VAL A 367 -12.01 -9.40 -1.50
C VAL A 367 -12.73 -10.70 -1.83
N LEU A 368 -14.06 -10.63 -1.95
CA LEU A 368 -14.90 -11.80 -2.21
C LEU A 368 -15.52 -11.74 -3.61
N ARG A 369 -15.60 -12.92 -4.26
CA ARG A 369 -16.34 -13.10 -5.50
C ARG A 369 -17.56 -13.97 -5.22
N ILE A 370 -18.67 -13.34 -4.92
CA ILE A 370 -19.94 -14.00 -4.63
C ILE A 370 -20.85 -13.85 -5.84
N ASP A 371 -21.45 -14.94 -6.31
CA ASP A 371 -22.49 -14.89 -7.36
C ASP A 371 -23.73 -14.18 -6.82
N LYS A 372 -24.07 -13.03 -7.41
CA LYS A 372 -25.21 -12.19 -6.98
C LYS A 372 -26.52 -12.96 -6.99
N LEU A 373 -26.82 -13.70 -8.07
CA LEU A 373 -28.09 -14.43 -8.20
C LEU A 373 -28.16 -15.62 -7.24
N GLY A 374 -27.05 -16.35 -7.07
CA GLY A 374 -26.92 -17.40 -6.07
C GLY A 374 -27.13 -16.89 -4.65
N ALA A 375 -26.56 -15.74 -4.31
CA ALA A 375 -26.78 -15.08 -3.02
C ALA A 375 -28.26 -14.71 -2.82
N ARG A 376 -28.93 -14.14 -3.85
CA ARG A 376 -30.37 -13.85 -3.80
C ARG A 376 -31.21 -15.09 -3.52
N ARG A 377 -30.98 -16.19 -4.25
CA ARG A 377 -31.69 -17.47 -4.02
C ARG A 377 -31.48 -18.01 -2.62
N LYS A 378 -30.24 -17.99 -2.13
CA LYS A 378 -29.90 -18.45 -0.77
C LYS A 378 -30.58 -17.60 0.32
N LEU A 379 -30.74 -16.31 0.07
CA LEU A 379 -31.36 -15.36 0.99
C LEU A 379 -32.88 -15.24 0.80
N GLY A 380 -33.47 -15.87 -0.22
CA GLY A 380 -34.88 -15.69 -0.55
C GLY A 380 -35.21 -14.24 -0.93
N LEU A 381 -34.30 -13.55 -1.62
CA LEU A 381 -34.48 -12.19 -2.13
C LEU A 381 -34.94 -12.22 -3.60
N PRO A 382 -35.71 -11.21 -4.05
CA PRO A 382 -36.24 -11.18 -5.42
C PRO A 382 -35.12 -11.09 -6.46
N GLU A 383 -35.16 -11.96 -7.48
CA GLU A 383 -34.13 -12.03 -8.53
C GLU A 383 -34.29 -10.92 -9.58
N GLU A 384 -35.52 -10.48 -9.85
CA GLU A 384 -35.88 -9.52 -10.89
C GLU A 384 -35.82 -8.05 -10.45
N LYS A 385 -35.66 -7.81 -9.15
CA LYS A 385 -35.63 -6.46 -8.56
C LYS A 385 -34.22 -5.88 -8.50
N ARG A 386 -34.16 -4.55 -8.40
CA ARG A 386 -32.96 -3.77 -8.13
C ARG A 386 -32.86 -3.52 -6.63
N ILE A 387 -32.02 -4.27 -5.93
CA ILE A 387 -31.97 -4.24 -4.46
C ILE A 387 -31.04 -3.11 -3.99
N ILE A 388 -31.57 -2.20 -3.18
CA ILE A 388 -30.78 -1.17 -2.48
C ILE A 388 -30.75 -1.55 -1.00
N LEU A 389 -29.55 -1.74 -0.48
CA LEU A 389 -29.30 -2.17 0.89
C LEU A 389 -28.89 -1.00 1.79
N THR A 390 -29.52 -0.88 2.95
CA THR A 390 -29.08 -0.01 4.05
C THR A 390 -28.83 -0.84 5.31
N PHE A 391 -27.72 -0.56 6.00
CA PHE A 391 -27.42 -1.16 7.29
C PHE A 391 -26.34 -0.36 8.02
N GLY A 392 -26.33 -0.44 9.36
CA GLY A 392 -25.42 0.32 10.21
C GLY A 392 -26.16 1.32 11.10
N GLU A 393 -25.52 1.70 12.21
CA GLU A 393 -26.07 2.76 13.08
C GLU A 393 -26.17 4.06 12.27
N TYR A 394 -27.34 4.70 12.28
CA TYR A 394 -27.66 5.96 11.59
C TYR A 394 -27.97 5.90 10.07
N ASP A 395 -27.93 4.72 9.45
CA ASP A 395 -28.01 4.61 7.98
C ASP A 395 -29.44 4.44 7.40
N PHE A 396 -30.48 4.36 8.23
CA PHE A 396 -31.81 3.95 7.77
C PHE A 396 -32.78 5.08 7.45
N VAL A 397 -32.87 6.11 8.31
CA VAL A 397 -33.99 7.07 8.28
C VAL A 397 -33.69 8.26 7.37
N THR A 398 -32.50 8.86 7.50
CA THR A 398 -32.10 10.04 6.71
C THR A 398 -32.18 9.80 5.20
N PRO A 399 -31.60 8.72 4.63
CA PRO A 399 -31.68 8.52 3.18
C PRO A 399 -33.06 8.05 2.71
N PHE A 400 -33.97 7.68 3.62
CA PHE A 400 -35.22 7.00 3.25
C PHE A 400 -36.15 7.84 2.37
N ARG A 401 -36.17 9.17 2.54
CA ARG A 401 -37.00 10.05 1.70
C ARG A 401 -36.64 9.89 0.22
N ALA A 402 -35.38 10.13 -0.12
CA ALA A 402 -34.84 9.97 -1.47
C ALA A 402 -35.05 8.54 -2.01
N LEU A 403 -34.81 7.52 -1.16
CA LEU A 403 -35.01 6.12 -1.54
C LEU A 403 -36.48 5.78 -1.84
N SER A 404 -37.42 6.32 -1.05
CA SER A 404 -38.86 6.10 -1.28
C SER A 404 -39.31 6.77 -2.56
N GLU A 405 -38.89 8.01 -2.82
CA GLU A 405 -39.19 8.72 -4.07
C GLU A 405 -38.66 7.97 -5.29
N LEU A 406 -37.42 7.49 -5.26
CA LEU A 406 -36.86 6.66 -6.34
C LEU A 406 -37.65 5.39 -6.59
N ARG A 407 -38.10 4.72 -5.52
CA ARG A 407 -38.90 3.49 -5.64
C ARG A 407 -40.28 3.77 -6.24
N GLU A 408 -40.87 4.93 -5.95
CA GLU A 408 -42.12 5.37 -6.59
C GLU A 408 -41.92 5.65 -8.08
N GLU A 409 -40.78 6.22 -8.46
CA GLU A 409 -40.40 6.45 -9.86
C GLU A 409 -40.05 5.15 -10.62
N ASP A 410 -39.33 4.21 -9.99
CA ASP A 410 -38.95 2.91 -10.55
C ASP A 410 -39.40 1.75 -9.63
N PRO A 411 -40.59 1.15 -9.86
CA PRO A 411 -41.12 0.05 -9.07
C PRO A 411 -40.28 -1.25 -9.10
N ARG A 412 -39.20 -1.31 -9.91
CA ARG A 412 -38.22 -2.40 -9.87
C ARG A 412 -37.28 -2.27 -8.68
N ILE A 413 -37.17 -1.10 -8.06
CA ILE A 413 -36.35 -0.90 -6.85
C ILE A 413 -36.98 -1.65 -5.67
N TYR A 414 -36.14 -2.30 -4.88
CA TYR A 414 -36.48 -3.04 -3.68
C TYR A 414 -35.59 -2.58 -2.53
N LEU A 415 -36.19 -1.94 -1.53
CA LEU A 415 -35.46 -1.37 -0.40
C LEU A 415 -35.36 -2.41 0.73
N LEU A 416 -34.13 -2.84 1.02
CA LEU A 416 -33.83 -3.81 2.07
C LEU A 416 -33.03 -3.13 3.19
N ALA A 417 -33.50 -3.26 4.43
CA ALA A 417 -32.77 -2.82 5.62
C ALA A 417 -32.34 -4.03 6.47
N LEU A 418 -31.09 -4.02 6.95
CA LEU A 418 -30.62 -4.97 7.96
C LEU A 418 -30.45 -4.26 9.31
N VAL A 419 -31.21 -4.70 10.30
CA VAL A 419 -31.15 -4.21 11.70
C VAL A 419 -30.63 -5.32 12.61
N TYR A 420 -30.26 -5.00 13.83
CA TYR A 420 -29.66 -5.97 14.75
C TYR A 420 -30.67 -6.62 15.69
N ASP A 421 -31.83 -6.02 15.93
CA ASP A 421 -32.87 -6.63 16.76
C ASP A 421 -34.27 -6.12 16.42
N GLU A 422 -35.24 -6.72 17.09
CA GLU A 422 -36.66 -6.39 16.95
C GLU A 422 -37.00 -4.99 17.52
N GLU A 423 -36.22 -4.47 18.46
CA GLU A 423 -36.41 -3.12 19.00
C GLU A 423 -36.01 -2.05 17.97
N GLU A 424 -34.86 -2.22 17.31
CA GLU A 424 -34.42 -1.37 16.20
C GLU A 424 -35.38 -1.41 15.03
N ARG A 425 -35.87 -2.61 14.67
CA ARG A 425 -36.90 -2.74 13.65
C ARG A 425 -38.13 -1.88 13.97
N ARG A 426 -38.67 -2.02 15.18
CA ARG A 426 -39.85 -1.25 15.63
C ARG A 426 -39.57 0.24 15.69
N LYS A 427 -38.38 0.64 16.15
CA LYS A 427 -37.95 2.04 16.16
C LYS A 427 -37.87 2.61 14.76
N LEU A 428 -37.32 1.87 13.80
CA LEU A 428 -37.25 2.28 12.41
C LEU A 428 -38.65 2.44 11.80
N GLU A 429 -39.50 1.41 11.91
CA GLU A 429 -40.89 1.45 11.42
C GLU A 429 -41.69 2.61 12.05
N GLY A 430 -41.55 2.81 13.36
CA GLY A 430 -42.18 3.90 14.10
C GLY A 430 -41.73 5.28 13.62
N ARG A 431 -40.42 5.50 13.49
CA ARG A 431 -39.85 6.77 13.02
C ARG A 431 -40.27 7.11 11.59
N LEU A 432 -40.33 6.12 10.70
CA LEU A 432 -40.81 6.34 9.33
C LEU A 432 -42.29 6.76 9.31
N LYS A 433 -43.12 6.14 10.15
CA LYS A 433 -44.52 6.51 10.30
C LYS A 433 -44.70 7.92 10.88
N GLU A 434 -43.90 8.29 11.88
CA GLU A 434 -43.89 9.65 12.46
C GLU A 434 -43.50 10.72 11.43
N LEU A 435 -42.60 10.39 10.51
CA LEU A 435 -42.21 11.27 9.39
C LEU A 435 -43.24 11.30 8.25
N GLY A 436 -44.36 10.59 8.37
CA GLY A 436 -45.47 10.62 7.41
C GLY A 436 -45.35 9.65 6.24
N PHE A 437 -44.44 8.68 6.28
CA PHE A 437 -44.34 7.66 5.23
C PHE A 437 -45.39 6.57 5.42
N GLU A 438 -46.28 6.40 4.45
CA GLU A 438 -47.31 5.34 4.46
C GLU A 438 -46.70 3.95 4.21
N ARG A 439 -45.60 3.87 3.46
CA ARG A 439 -44.87 2.64 3.12
C ARG A 439 -43.40 2.77 3.49
N GLY A 440 -42.94 1.94 4.42
CA GLY A 440 -41.53 1.82 4.82
C GLY A 440 -40.67 1.07 3.80
N TYR A 441 -39.57 0.48 4.27
CA TYR A 441 -38.75 -0.46 3.51
C TYR A 441 -39.60 -1.64 3.00
N ASP A 442 -39.20 -2.25 1.88
CA ASP A 442 -39.88 -3.43 1.33
C ASP A 442 -39.67 -4.64 2.23
N GLU A 443 -38.49 -4.73 2.84
CA GLU A 443 -38.18 -5.72 3.86
C GLU A 443 -37.19 -5.15 4.87
N ILE A 444 -37.42 -5.45 6.15
CA ILE A 444 -36.50 -5.17 7.26
C ILE A 444 -36.17 -6.51 7.91
N ARG A 445 -34.90 -6.93 7.84
CA ARG A 445 -34.42 -8.19 8.42
C ARG A 445 -33.57 -7.94 9.65
N ILE A 446 -33.71 -8.80 10.64
CA ILE A 446 -32.78 -8.88 11.76
C ILE A 446 -31.60 -9.75 11.31
N GLU A 447 -30.38 -9.22 11.36
CA GLU A 447 -29.18 -9.91 10.91
C GLU A 447 -27.99 -9.67 11.84
N ILE A 448 -27.79 -10.63 12.74
CA ILE A 448 -26.76 -10.63 13.79
C ILE A 448 -25.76 -11.79 13.63
N SER A 449 -25.71 -12.42 12.47
CA SER A 449 -24.76 -13.50 12.22
C SER A 449 -23.39 -12.98 11.77
N SER A 450 -22.55 -13.91 11.29
CA SER A 450 -21.18 -13.63 10.83
C SER A 450 -21.10 -12.56 9.74
N TRP A 451 -19.92 -11.94 9.64
CA TRP A 451 -19.60 -11.02 8.55
C TRP A 451 -19.70 -11.70 7.16
N MET A 452 -19.47 -13.01 7.07
CA MET A 452 -19.65 -13.76 5.81
C MET A 452 -21.10 -13.78 5.33
N ARG A 453 -22.06 -13.95 6.24
CA ARG A 453 -23.50 -13.85 5.90
C ARG A 453 -23.84 -12.46 5.39
N ARG A 454 -23.29 -11.43 6.05
CA ARG A 454 -23.47 -10.03 5.61
C ARG A 454 -22.90 -9.80 4.21
N ALA A 455 -21.78 -10.45 3.86
CA ALA A 455 -21.23 -10.39 2.51
C ALA A 455 -22.20 -10.95 1.46
N GLU A 456 -23.01 -11.96 1.79
CA GLU A 456 -24.06 -12.47 0.90
C GLU A 456 -25.13 -11.41 0.62
N TYR A 457 -25.57 -10.67 1.64
CA TYR A 457 -26.54 -9.58 1.47
C TYR A 457 -25.98 -8.44 0.62
N VAL A 458 -24.73 -8.05 0.89
CA VAL A 458 -24.05 -7.02 0.11
C VAL A 458 -23.96 -7.46 -1.35
N ALA A 459 -23.45 -8.67 -1.62
CA ALA A 459 -23.29 -9.20 -2.98
C ALA A 459 -24.63 -9.43 -3.70
N ALA A 460 -25.70 -9.75 -2.98
CA ALA A 460 -27.06 -9.86 -3.53
C ALA A 460 -27.64 -8.51 -3.97
N SER A 461 -27.08 -7.40 -3.47
CA SER A 461 -27.58 -6.04 -3.70
C SER A 461 -27.00 -5.40 -4.96
N ASP A 462 -27.68 -4.39 -5.49
CA ASP A 462 -27.23 -3.59 -6.63
C ASP A 462 -26.54 -2.29 -6.21
N ALA A 463 -26.86 -1.79 -5.02
CA ALA A 463 -26.15 -0.71 -4.36
C ALA A 463 -26.27 -0.85 -2.83
N VAL A 464 -25.26 -0.36 -2.10
CA VAL A 464 -25.31 -0.16 -0.65
C VAL A 464 -25.27 1.34 -0.36
N VAL A 465 -26.16 1.84 0.49
CA VAL A 465 -26.18 3.23 0.93
C VAL A 465 -25.71 3.33 2.39
N LEU A 466 -24.67 4.13 2.65
CA LEU A 466 -24.15 4.44 3.98
C LEU A 466 -24.19 5.95 4.23
N ASP A 467 -25.13 6.42 5.05
CA ASP A 467 -25.39 7.84 5.29
C ASP A 467 -24.57 8.41 6.46
N LYS A 468 -24.52 7.70 7.59
CA LYS A 468 -23.87 8.11 8.85
C LYS A 468 -24.26 9.49 9.40
N GLY A 469 -25.36 10.07 8.93
CA GLY A 469 -25.91 11.33 9.42
C GLY A 469 -25.11 12.59 9.06
N GLU A 470 -25.75 13.74 9.20
CA GLU A 470 -25.11 15.05 9.08
C GLU A 470 -24.39 15.44 10.37
N GLY A 471 -23.16 15.96 10.26
CA GLY A 471 -22.47 16.58 11.40
C GLY A 471 -22.12 15.64 12.55
N VAL A 472 -22.23 14.31 12.37
CA VAL A 472 -21.82 13.33 13.38
C VAL A 472 -20.30 13.35 13.50
N GLU A 473 -19.81 14.24 14.37
CA GLU A 473 -18.48 14.10 14.94
C GLU A 473 -18.52 13.00 16.01
N GLY A 474 -18.58 11.73 15.62
CA GLY A 474 -18.47 10.63 16.58
C GLY A 474 -17.27 10.87 17.50
N GLU A 475 -17.50 11.00 18.81
CA GLU A 475 -16.42 10.98 19.78
C GLU A 475 -15.71 9.63 19.63
N GLY A 476 -14.50 9.63 19.04
CA GLY A 476 -13.66 8.42 18.94
C GLY A 476 -13.71 7.65 17.61
N ALA A 477 -14.65 7.87 16.69
CA ALA A 477 -14.64 7.19 15.37
C ALA A 477 -14.27 8.15 14.21
N VAL A 478 -13.19 7.84 13.47
CA VAL A 478 -12.75 8.62 12.28
C VAL A 478 -13.16 7.97 10.98
N LEU A 479 -13.15 6.64 10.93
CA LEU A 479 -13.24 5.91 9.68
C LEU A 479 -14.51 5.07 9.63
N SER A 480 -15.04 4.89 8.42
CA SER A 480 -16.15 3.99 8.20
C SER A 480 -15.68 2.54 8.17
N SER A 481 -15.52 1.92 9.34
CA SER A 481 -15.20 0.48 9.45
C SER A 481 -16.18 -0.41 8.67
N THR A 482 -17.45 -0.01 8.58
CA THR A 482 -18.45 -0.64 7.71
C THR A 482 -18.04 -0.60 6.24
N CYS A 483 -17.57 0.55 5.74
CA CYS A 483 -17.15 0.69 4.35
C CYS A 483 -15.90 -0.14 4.07
N PHE A 484 -14.87 -0.08 4.93
CA PHE A 484 -13.68 -0.94 4.84
C PHE A 484 -14.04 -2.44 4.83
N GLN A 485 -15.05 -2.85 5.60
CA GLN A 485 -15.54 -4.23 5.60
C GLN A 485 -16.14 -4.62 4.23
N ILE A 486 -16.96 -3.78 3.59
CA ILE A 486 -17.76 -4.23 2.44
C ILE A 486 -17.21 -3.85 1.07
N ILE A 487 -16.26 -2.91 0.99
CA ILE A 487 -15.82 -2.29 -0.28
C ILE A 487 -15.28 -3.32 -1.29
N GLY A 488 -14.76 -4.45 -0.80
CA GLY A 488 -14.23 -5.55 -1.61
C GLY A 488 -15.23 -6.63 -2.03
N TRP A 489 -16.52 -6.51 -1.71
CA TRP A 489 -17.52 -7.60 -1.89
C TRP A 489 -18.35 -7.52 -3.17
N GLY A 490 -18.01 -6.61 -4.08
CA GLY A 490 -18.56 -6.60 -5.44
C GLY A 490 -19.85 -5.81 -5.63
N THR A 491 -20.23 -4.96 -4.67
CA THR A 491 -21.41 -4.08 -4.77
C THR A 491 -21.01 -2.62 -4.59
N PRO A 492 -21.47 -1.70 -5.47
CA PRO A 492 -21.20 -0.27 -5.36
C PRO A 492 -21.65 0.30 -4.01
N VAL A 493 -20.78 1.08 -3.39
CA VAL A 493 -21.07 1.81 -2.15
C VAL A 493 -21.34 3.27 -2.48
N ILE A 494 -22.49 3.77 -2.04
CA ILE A 494 -22.90 5.16 -2.12
C ILE A 494 -22.92 5.71 -0.70
N ALA A 495 -22.23 6.81 -0.44
CA ALA A 495 -22.06 7.32 0.91
C ALA A 495 -22.26 8.83 1.01
N ARG A 496 -22.76 9.32 2.14
CA ARG A 496 -22.83 10.77 2.38
C ARG A 496 -21.40 11.33 2.50
N GLU A 497 -21.15 12.48 1.91
CA GLU A 497 -19.86 13.16 2.04
C GLU A 497 -19.67 13.67 3.47
N ASN A 498 -18.83 12.96 4.23
CA ASN A 498 -18.41 13.34 5.58
C ASN A 498 -17.03 12.73 5.89
N ARG A 499 -16.49 13.05 7.07
CA ARG A 499 -15.14 12.63 7.50
C ARG A 499 -14.95 11.11 7.59
N PHE A 500 -16.01 10.32 7.84
CA PHE A 500 -15.93 8.87 7.91
C PHE A 500 -15.49 8.22 6.60
N PHE A 501 -15.81 8.89 5.50
CA PHE A 501 -15.49 8.44 4.15
C PHE A 501 -14.31 9.23 3.54
N ALA A 502 -13.56 10.00 4.34
CA ALA A 502 -12.39 10.75 3.87
C ALA A 502 -11.31 9.88 3.20
N PRO A 503 -11.01 8.64 3.66
CA PRO A 503 -10.01 7.80 2.99
C PRO A 503 -10.41 7.34 1.59
N PHE A 504 -11.72 7.31 1.30
CA PHE A 504 -12.24 6.88 0.01
C PHE A 504 -12.39 8.11 -0.89
N ARG A 505 -11.79 8.08 -2.07
CA ARG A 505 -11.85 9.19 -3.04
C ARG A 505 -12.83 8.83 -4.15
N TRP A 506 -12.44 7.87 -4.97
CA TRP A 506 -13.13 7.46 -6.19
C TRP A 506 -13.61 6.00 -6.13
N GLU A 507 -13.34 5.33 -5.01
CA GLU A 507 -13.79 3.98 -4.67
C GLU A 507 -15.25 3.93 -4.20
N VAL A 508 -15.74 5.06 -3.66
CA VAL A 508 -17.08 5.21 -3.08
C VAL A 508 -17.73 6.44 -3.71
N LEU A 509 -18.96 6.29 -4.19
CA LEU A 509 -19.68 7.41 -4.79
C LEU A 509 -20.29 8.27 -3.67
N LYS A 510 -19.95 9.56 -3.64
CA LYS A 510 -20.38 10.46 -2.56
C LYS A 510 -21.58 11.32 -2.95
N TYR A 511 -22.49 11.56 -2.01
CA TYR A 511 -23.62 12.50 -2.15
C TYR A 511 -23.70 13.49 -0.98
N ARG A 512 -24.40 14.62 -1.19
CA ARG A 512 -24.55 15.68 -0.17
C ARG A 512 -25.99 15.88 0.31
N ASP A 513 -26.96 15.63 -0.57
CA ASP A 513 -28.38 15.88 -0.35
C ASP A 513 -29.22 14.79 -1.03
N ASP A 514 -30.55 14.89 -0.88
CA ASP A 514 -31.51 13.91 -1.40
C ASP A 514 -31.42 13.77 -2.92
N GLU A 515 -31.33 14.87 -3.68
CA GLU A 515 -31.18 14.80 -5.15
C GLU A 515 -29.85 14.15 -5.56
N GLY A 516 -28.75 14.51 -4.89
CA GLY A 516 -27.45 13.89 -5.13
C GLY A 516 -27.46 12.38 -4.85
N LEU A 517 -28.18 11.93 -3.82
CA LEU A 517 -28.36 10.50 -3.55
C LEU A 517 -29.15 9.83 -4.68
N LYS A 518 -30.24 10.46 -5.15
CA LYS A 518 -31.04 9.96 -6.28
C LYS A 518 -30.22 9.83 -7.55
N ASP A 519 -29.43 10.85 -7.89
CA ASP A 519 -28.57 10.84 -9.06
C ASP A 519 -27.47 9.78 -8.96
N ALA A 520 -26.85 9.64 -7.78
CA ALA A 520 -25.86 8.60 -7.53
C ALA A 520 -26.43 7.18 -7.74
N ILE A 521 -27.63 6.91 -7.22
CA ILE A 521 -28.32 5.64 -7.39
C ILE A 521 -28.68 5.40 -8.86
N ARG A 522 -29.25 6.40 -9.54
CA ARG A 522 -29.59 6.28 -10.97
C ARG A 522 -28.36 5.98 -11.81
N LEU A 523 -27.23 6.64 -11.53
CA LEU A 523 -25.97 6.42 -12.22
C LEU A 523 -25.50 4.98 -12.01
N VAL A 524 -25.42 4.53 -10.75
CA VAL A 524 -25.01 3.15 -10.43
C VAL A 524 -25.95 2.11 -11.04
N LEU A 525 -27.26 2.31 -11.05
CA LEU A 525 -28.23 1.32 -11.52
C LEU A 525 -28.39 1.28 -13.05
N ASN A 526 -28.14 2.39 -13.75
CA ASN A 526 -28.42 2.50 -15.18
C ASN A 526 -27.17 2.60 -16.07
N ASP A 527 -26.02 2.99 -15.53
CA ASP A 527 -24.75 3.03 -16.27
C ASP A 527 -23.86 1.85 -15.85
N GLU A 528 -23.86 0.80 -16.67
CA GLU A 528 -23.05 -0.40 -16.45
C GLU A 528 -21.55 -0.09 -16.44
N ARG A 529 -21.10 0.80 -17.34
CA ARG A 529 -19.69 1.14 -17.47
C ARG A 529 -19.19 1.89 -16.25
N PHE A 530 -19.93 2.89 -15.80
CA PHE A 530 -19.60 3.60 -14.57
C PHE A 530 -19.56 2.66 -13.37
N ARG A 531 -20.51 1.71 -13.29
CA ARG A 531 -20.54 0.71 -12.21
C ARG A 531 -19.29 -0.17 -12.22
N GLU A 532 -18.89 -0.68 -13.38
CA GLU A 532 -17.68 -1.50 -13.51
C GLU A 532 -16.41 -0.73 -13.11
N GLU A 533 -16.31 0.53 -13.53
CA GLU A 533 -15.21 1.43 -13.15
C GLU A 533 -15.14 1.63 -11.63
N LEU A 534 -16.26 1.99 -11.01
CA LEU A 534 -16.36 2.18 -9.56
C LEU A 534 -15.97 0.91 -8.79
N LEU A 535 -16.49 -0.25 -9.22
CA LEU A 535 -16.15 -1.54 -8.62
C LEU A 535 -14.67 -1.91 -8.80
N SER A 536 -14.05 -1.53 -9.92
CA SER A 536 -12.63 -1.74 -10.17
C SER A 536 -11.76 -0.96 -9.17
N LYS A 537 -12.09 0.32 -8.96
CA LYS A 537 -11.42 1.21 -7.98
C LYS A 537 -11.62 0.69 -6.55
N ALA A 538 -12.85 0.34 -6.18
CA ALA A 538 -13.18 -0.26 -4.89
C ALA A 538 -12.37 -1.54 -4.60
N ARG A 539 -12.20 -2.41 -5.61
CA ARG A 539 -11.42 -3.64 -5.48
C ARG A 539 -9.93 -3.37 -5.28
N SER A 540 -9.36 -2.41 -6.01
CA SER A 540 -7.96 -2.01 -5.84
C SER A 540 -7.69 -1.49 -4.43
N PHE A 541 -8.56 -0.62 -3.91
CA PHE A 541 -8.45 -0.15 -2.54
C PHE A 541 -8.56 -1.29 -1.53
N ALA A 542 -9.47 -2.25 -1.75
CA ALA A 542 -9.58 -3.44 -0.91
C ALA A 542 -8.32 -4.31 -0.92
N TYR A 543 -7.64 -4.46 -2.07
CA TYR A 543 -6.36 -5.17 -2.13
C TYR A 543 -5.23 -4.39 -1.45
N ARG A 544 -5.15 -3.08 -1.71
CA ARG A 544 -4.21 -2.17 -1.05
C ARG A 544 -4.39 -2.18 0.46
N ASN A 545 -5.59 -2.43 0.97
CA ASN A 545 -5.84 -2.51 2.40
C ASN A 545 -6.15 -3.95 2.83
N SER A 546 -5.65 -4.95 2.10
CA SER A 546 -5.95 -6.35 2.36
C SER A 546 -5.47 -6.79 3.75
N PRO A 547 -6.13 -7.79 4.36
CA PRO A 547 -5.73 -8.30 5.67
C PRO A 547 -4.25 -8.68 5.74
N GLY A 548 -3.73 -9.34 4.70
CA GLY A 548 -2.33 -9.77 4.67
C GLY A 548 -1.32 -8.63 4.57
N ARG A 549 -1.64 -7.56 3.83
CA ARG A 549 -0.76 -6.39 3.79
C ARG A 549 -0.71 -5.71 5.15
N VAL A 550 -1.87 -5.44 5.76
CA VAL A 550 -1.92 -4.77 7.08
C VAL A 550 -1.28 -5.65 8.16
N ALA A 551 -1.55 -6.96 8.15
CA ALA A 551 -0.92 -7.90 9.08
C ALA A 551 0.60 -7.92 8.94
N THR A 552 1.15 -7.94 7.72
CA THR A 552 2.61 -7.88 7.50
C THR A 552 3.23 -6.53 7.88
N GLN A 553 2.50 -5.42 7.74
CA GLN A 553 2.93 -4.13 8.32
C GLN A 553 3.04 -4.21 9.85
N LEU A 554 2.04 -4.80 10.52
CA LEU A 554 2.05 -5.00 11.97
C LEU A 554 3.19 -5.92 12.41
N LEU A 555 3.44 -7.01 11.67
CA LEU A 555 4.56 -7.92 11.94
C LEU A 555 5.91 -7.21 11.87
N GLU A 556 6.10 -6.27 10.94
CA GLU A 556 7.34 -5.46 10.90
C GLU A 556 7.48 -4.56 12.13
N VAL A 557 6.39 -3.97 12.63
CA VAL A 557 6.40 -3.23 13.90
C VAL A 557 6.73 -4.16 15.07
N PHE A 558 6.13 -5.35 15.12
CA PHE A 558 6.35 -6.33 16.18
C PHE A 558 7.78 -6.83 16.21
N LYS A 559 8.37 -7.09 15.03
CA LYS A 559 9.77 -7.44 14.86
C LYS A 559 10.68 -6.34 15.41
N ALA A 560 10.39 -5.07 15.09
CA ALA A 560 11.19 -3.94 15.56
C ALA A 560 11.22 -3.80 17.09
N ILE A 561 10.14 -4.14 17.80
CA ILE A 561 10.09 -4.06 19.28
C ILE A 561 10.54 -5.34 19.99
N LEU A 562 10.33 -6.52 19.39
CA LEU A 562 10.76 -7.81 19.95
C LEU A 562 12.27 -7.98 19.86
N SER A 563 12.86 -7.53 18.76
CA SER A 563 14.29 -7.71 18.50
C SER A 563 14.85 -6.47 17.79
N PRO A 564 15.09 -5.38 18.54
CA PRO A 564 15.62 -4.14 17.98
C PRO A 564 17.06 -4.34 17.52
N VAL A 565 17.26 -4.56 16.22
CA VAL A 565 18.60 -4.69 15.63
C VAL A 565 19.22 -3.30 15.48
N ARG A 566 20.40 -3.11 16.07
CA ARG A 566 21.21 -1.89 15.89
C ARG A 566 22.27 -2.17 14.84
N TYR A 567 21.94 -1.84 13.61
CA TYR A 567 22.90 -1.93 12.51
C TYR A 567 24.03 -0.90 12.67
N PRO A 568 25.28 -1.29 12.41
CA PRO A 568 26.39 -0.34 12.33
C PRO A 568 26.19 0.63 11.15
N PRO A 569 26.67 1.87 11.22
CA PRO A 569 26.64 2.76 10.07
C PRO A 569 27.55 2.25 8.95
N CYS A 570 27.13 2.46 7.70
CA CYS A 570 27.99 2.22 6.53
C CYS A 570 28.64 3.52 6.06
N GLY A 571 29.63 3.40 5.19
CA GLY A 571 30.26 4.50 4.48
C GLY A 571 29.30 5.25 3.54
N ARG A 572 29.79 6.37 3.01
CA ARG A 572 29.11 7.18 2.00
C ARG A 572 29.70 6.91 0.62
N LEU A 573 28.88 7.05 -0.40
CA LEU A 573 29.37 7.03 -1.78
C LEU A 573 30.08 8.35 -2.09
N ARG A 574 31.14 8.29 -2.90
CA ARG A 574 31.86 9.47 -3.38
C ARG A 574 31.20 9.96 -4.66
N ARG A 575 30.68 11.18 -4.65
CA ARG A 575 30.18 11.84 -5.86
C ARG A 575 31.30 12.07 -6.86
N PHE A 576 31.01 11.85 -8.14
CA PHE A 576 31.97 12.11 -9.20
C PHE A 576 32.18 13.62 -9.37
N PRO A 577 33.42 14.15 -9.31
CA PRO A 577 33.67 15.58 -9.44
C PRO A 577 33.23 16.20 -10.77
N GLY A 578 33.08 15.40 -11.83
CA GLY A 578 32.57 15.85 -13.13
C GLY A 578 31.04 15.82 -13.25
N ASN A 579 30.31 15.65 -12.15
CA ASN A 579 28.85 15.71 -12.17
C ASN A 579 28.34 17.11 -12.58
N PRO A 580 27.17 17.19 -13.23
CA PRO A 580 26.33 16.06 -13.68
C PRO A 580 26.84 15.45 -15.00
N ILE A 581 26.67 14.13 -15.16
CA ILE A 581 27.11 13.40 -16.35
C ILE A 581 26.12 13.47 -17.52
N LEU A 582 24.84 13.77 -17.25
CA LEU A 582 23.84 14.06 -18.28
C LEU A 582 23.04 15.32 -17.91
N LYS A 583 22.95 16.23 -18.87
CA LYS A 583 22.11 17.43 -18.85
C LYS A 583 21.03 17.34 -19.94
N PRO A 584 19.89 18.05 -19.80
CA PRO A 584 18.87 18.11 -20.84
C PRO A 584 19.40 18.75 -22.13
N ARG A 585 18.88 18.31 -23.29
CA ARG A 585 19.13 18.94 -24.59
C ARG A 585 17.83 19.63 -25.05
N PRO A 586 17.65 20.92 -24.75
CA PRO A 586 16.38 21.62 -25.01
C PRO A 586 16.03 21.77 -26.50
N ASP A 587 16.99 21.51 -27.39
CA ASP A 587 16.82 21.54 -28.85
C ASP A 587 16.74 20.14 -29.49
N ALA A 588 16.78 19.06 -28.69
CA ALA A 588 16.57 17.71 -29.21
C ALA A 588 15.11 17.52 -29.62
N GLU A 589 14.87 17.34 -30.92
CA GLU A 589 13.56 17.14 -31.51
C GLU A 589 13.36 15.69 -31.96
N ILE A 590 12.13 15.19 -31.75
CA ILE A 590 11.63 13.96 -32.37
C ILE A 590 10.34 14.26 -33.14
N GLU A 591 10.02 13.40 -34.10
CA GLU A 591 8.72 13.41 -34.76
C GLU A 591 7.75 12.50 -34.01
N VAL A 592 6.58 13.03 -33.65
CA VAL A 592 5.49 12.30 -32.99
C VAL A 592 4.19 12.69 -33.67
N ASN A 593 3.46 11.72 -34.23
CA ASN A 593 2.17 11.94 -34.91
C ASN A 593 2.21 13.01 -36.02
N GLY A 594 3.32 13.11 -36.77
CA GLY A 594 3.49 14.11 -37.83
C GLY A 594 3.79 15.53 -37.35
N GLY A 595 3.99 15.72 -36.04
CA GLY A 595 4.45 16.97 -35.42
C GLY A 595 5.86 16.83 -34.83
N LYS A 596 6.57 17.94 -34.67
CA LYS A 596 7.87 17.99 -33.99
C LYS A 596 7.70 18.32 -32.52
N VAL A 597 8.38 17.56 -31.66
CA VAL A 597 8.36 17.75 -30.22
C VAL A 597 9.79 17.84 -29.67
N LYS A 598 10.06 18.85 -28.85
CA LYS A 598 11.26 18.94 -28.03
C LYS A 598 11.10 18.02 -26.81
N TRP A 599 11.81 16.90 -26.80
CA TRP A 599 11.50 15.79 -25.89
C TRP A 599 12.39 15.70 -24.64
N GLU A 600 13.47 16.47 -24.57
CA GLU A 600 14.40 16.48 -23.43
C GLU A 600 14.43 17.85 -22.73
N ARG A 601 13.33 18.25 -22.10
CA ARG A 601 13.27 19.45 -21.25
C ARG A 601 14.00 19.23 -19.92
N LEU A 602 13.77 18.08 -19.30
CA LEU A 602 14.41 17.63 -18.06
C LEU A 602 14.92 16.20 -18.23
N VAL A 603 16.03 15.85 -17.59
CA VAL A 603 16.65 14.51 -17.70
C VAL A 603 17.08 14.03 -16.31
N TYR A 604 16.38 13.05 -15.77
CA TYR A 604 16.58 12.56 -14.40
C TYR A 604 16.24 11.06 -14.30
N ASN A 605 16.44 10.45 -13.13
CA ASN A 605 16.12 9.06 -12.82
C ASN A 605 16.60 8.05 -13.89
N ALA A 606 17.82 7.56 -13.73
CA ALA A 606 18.46 6.68 -14.70
C ALA A 606 18.54 5.24 -14.19
N GLY A 607 18.02 4.31 -14.97
CA GLY A 607 18.35 2.89 -14.85
C GLY A 607 19.68 2.60 -15.54
N ALA A 608 20.42 1.61 -15.06
CA ALA A 608 21.69 1.24 -15.68
C ALA A 608 21.91 -0.27 -15.65
N ILE A 609 22.62 -0.77 -16.66
CA ILE A 609 23.09 -2.16 -16.73
C ILE A 609 24.46 -2.20 -17.42
N ARG A 610 25.38 -3.03 -16.93
CA ARG A 610 26.71 -3.21 -17.52
C ARG A 610 26.82 -4.57 -18.19
N ILE A 611 27.16 -4.56 -19.47
CA ILE A 611 27.22 -5.76 -20.32
C ILE A 611 28.41 -5.63 -21.26
N GLY A 612 29.27 -6.66 -21.30
CA GLY A 612 30.45 -6.67 -22.15
C GLY A 612 31.40 -5.50 -21.87
N GLY A 613 31.49 -5.05 -20.61
CA GLY A 613 32.32 -3.92 -20.21
C GLY A 613 31.82 -2.54 -20.65
N ILE A 614 30.57 -2.43 -21.11
CA ILE A 614 29.91 -1.16 -21.44
C ILE A 614 28.74 -0.97 -20.48
N THR A 615 28.67 0.19 -19.84
CA THR A 615 27.51 0.60 -19.05
C THR A 615 26.50 1.29 -19.95
N TYR A 616 25.30 0.71 -20.04
CA TYR A 616 24.15 1.29 -20.72
C TYR A 616 23.26 1.98 -19.70
N ILE A 617 22.89 3.23 -19.98
CA ILE A 617 22.15 4.11 -19.08
C ILE A 617 20.84 4.49 -19.77
N LEU A 618 19.72 3.99 -19.24
CA LEU A 618 18.38 4.37 -19.67
C LEU A 618 17.90 5.50 -18.76
N TYR A 619 17.70 6.69 -19.32
CA TYR A 619 17.31 7.86 -18.53
C TYR A 619 15.90 8.29 -18.86
N ARG A 620 15.16 8.74 -17.85
CA ARG A 620 13.89 9.44 -18.06
C ARG A 620 14.17 10.84 -18.61
N ALA A 621 13.44 11.20 -19.64
CA ALA A 621 13.38 12.55 -20.19
C ALA A 621 11.93 13.03 -20.21
N LEU A 622 11.67 14.19 -19.61
CA LEU A 622 10.37 14.85 -19.69
C LEU A 622 10.39 15.84 -20.86
N GLY A 623 9.45 15.71 -21.80
CA GLY A 623 9.31 16.63 -22.92
C GLY A 623 8.63 17.95 -22.55
N TYR A 624 8.68 18.92 -23.47
CA TYR A 624 7.89 20.16 -23.37
C TYR A 624 6.39 19.92 -23.56
N ASP A 625 6.02 18.76 -24.10
CA ASP A 625 4.66 18.26 -24.20
C ASP A 625 4.15 17.61 -22.90
N GLY A 626 4.98 17.56 -21.86
CA GLY A 626 4.64 16.95 -20.57
C GLY A 626 4.67 15.42 -20.55
N ILE A 627 5.21 14.79 -21.60
CA ILE A 627 5.27 13.32 -21.69
C ILE A 627 6.69 12.84 -21.36
N SER A 628 6.78 11.92 -20.41
CA SER A 628 7.99 11.21 -20.04
C SER A 628 8.31 10.08 -21.03
N ARG A 629 9.57 10.00 -21.44
CA ARG A 629 10.11 9.01 -22.37
C ARG A 629 11.46 8.51 -21.87
N ILE A 630 11.91 7.34 -22.32
CA ILE A 630 13.20 6.78 -21.93
C ILE A 630 14.21 6.92 -23.06
N GLY A 631 15.29 7.66 -22.81
CA GLY A 631 16.44 7.78 -23.69
C GLY A 631 17.55 6.78 -23.35
N LEU A 632 18.55 6.69 -24.23
CA LEU A 632 19.70 5.80 -24.07
C LEU A 632 21.02 6.56 -24.20
N ALA A 633 21.90 6.36 -23.22
CA ALA A 633 23.30 6.73 -23.26
C ALA A 633 24.17 5.53 -22.89
N TRP A 634 25.46 5.57 -23.21
CA TRP A 634 26.41 4.54 -22.81
C TRP A 634 27.79 5.11 -22.48
N SER A 635 28.53 4.35 -21.68
CA SER A 635 29.85 4.71 -21.18
C SER A 635 30.68 3.45 -20.91
N ARG A 636 31.96 3.45 -21.30
CA ARG A 636 32.91 2.36 -21.06
C ARG A 636 33.44 2.38 -19.63
N ASP A 637 33.76 3.57 -19.11
CA ASP A 637 34.25 3.75 -17.74
C ASP A 637 33.13 4.00 -16.72
N GLY A 638 31.90 4.22 -17.20
CA GLY A 638 30.71 4.51 -16.42
C GLY A 638 30.62 5.94 -15.90
N LEU A 639 31.63 6.79 -16.14
CA LEU A 639 31.75 8.15 -15.63
C LEU A 639 31.61 9.19 -16.74
N HIS A 640 32.15 8.90 -17.92
CA HIS A 640 32.11 9.79 -19.09
C HIS A 640 31.24 9.18 -20.19
N ILE A 641 30.27 9.95 -20.69
CA ILE A 641 29.34 9.47 -21.73
C ILE A 641 30.07 9.36 -23.07
N ASP A 642 30.22 8.13 -23.57
CA ASP A 642 30.82 7.84 -24.88
C ASP A 642 29.82 8.09 -26.03
N GLY A 643 28.52 7.91 -25.75
CA GLY A 643 27.47 8.19 -26.72
C GLY A 643 26.08 8.26 -26.12
N ARG A 644 25.19 8.92 -26.84
CA ARG A 644 23.80 9.19 -26.45
C ARG A 644 22.94 9.34 -27.69
N LEU A 645 21.84 8.58 -27.76
CA LEU A 645 20.94 8.66 -28.91
C LEU A 645 20.19 9.99 -28.93
N PRO A 646 19.89 10.57 -30.11
CA PRO A 646 19.16 11.83 -30.24
C PRO A 646 17.63 11.66 -30.08
N TYR A 647 17.14 10.42 -29.98
CA TYR A 647 15.74 10.05 -29.84
C TYR A 647 15.57 9.02 -28.70
N PRO A 648 14.35 8.87 -28.15
CA PRO A 648 14.05 7.89 -27.11
C PRO A 648 14.01 6.45 -27.66
N ILE A 649 14.28 5.48 -26.79
CA ILE A 649 14.23 4.05 -27.12
C ILE A 649 13.00 3.34 -26.56
N LEU A 650 12.33 3.92 -25.56
CA LEU A 650 11.06 3.43 -25.03
C LEU A 650 10.13 4.62 -24.85
N LEU A 651 8.99 4.53 -25.52
CA LEU A 651 7.94 5.53 -25.53
C LEU A 651 6.70 4.93 -24.86
N PRO A 652 5.76 5.80 -24.46
CA PRO A 652 4.44 5.35 -24.06
C PRO A 652 3.89 4.46 -25.16
N GLU A 653 3.43 3.26 -24.82
CA GLU A 653 2.86 2.40 -25.84
C GLU A 653 1.63 3.09 -26.40
N LEU A 654 1.69 3.31 -27.70
CA LEU A 654 0.51 3.44 -28.49
C LEU A 654 -0.18 2.07 -28.51
N GLU A 655 -1.02 1.75 -27.52
CA GLU A 655 -2.25 1.01 -27.80
C GLU A 655 -3.14 1.92 -28.67
N TYR A 656 -2.70 2.22 -29.88
CA TYR A 656 -3.28 3.20 -30.81
C TYR A 656 -3.40 2.59 -32.20
N HIS A 657 -2.95 1.34 -32.35
CA HIS A 657 -3.14 0.57 -33.56
C HIS A 657 -4.56 0.00 -33.68
N GLU A 658 -5.34 -0.03 -32.59
CA GLU A 658 -6.76 -0.37 -32.59
C GLU A 658 -7.67 0.59 -31.78
N LEU A 659 -7.13 1.68 -31.23
CA LEU A 659 -7.93 2.68 -30.50
C LEU A 659 -8.32 3.87 -31.37
N PRO A 660 -9.47 4.50 -31.11
CA PRO A 660 -9.92 5.62 -31.92
C PRO A 660 -8.98 6.82 -31.81
N ARG A 661 -8.86 7.57 -32.92
CA ARG A 661 -7.92 8.69 -33.08
C ARG A 661 -8.19 9.84 -32.11
N ASP A 662 -9.42 9.94 -31.62
CA ASP A 662 -9.87 10.97 -30.70
C ASP A 662 -9.39 10.72 -29.26
N GLU A 663 -8.95 11.78 -28.57
CA GLU A 663 -8.39 11.69 -27.22
C GLU A 663 -9.44 11.33 -26.17
N GLU A 664 -10.65 11.89 -26.27
CA GLU A 664 -11.77 11.51 -25.39
C GLU A 664 -12.20 10.06 -25.66
N GLU A 665 -12.16 9.62 -26.91
CA GLU A 665 -12.49 8.26 -27.31
C GLU A 665 -11.43 7.24 -26.85
N ARG A 666 -10.14 7.59 -26.86
CA ARG A 666 -9.07 6.78 -26.26
C ARG A 666 -9.14 6.75 -24.74
N ARG A 667 -9.37 7.89 -24.09
CA ARG A 667 -9.68 7.91 -22.65
C ARG A 667 -10.86 7.00 -22.37
N ARG A 668 -11.91 7.05 -23.20
CA ARG A 668 -13.08 6.18 -23.06
C ARG A 668 -12.73 4.70 -23.23
N ASP A 669 -11.85 4.34 -24.15
CA ASP A 669 -11.47 2.95 -24.40
C ASP A 669 -10.51 2.39 -23.34
N HIS A 670 -9.53 3.16 -22.89
CA HIS A 670 -8.70 2.80 -21.72
C HIS A 670 -9.57 2.60 -20.47
N ILE A 671 -10.54 3.50 -20.23
CA ILE A 671 -11.49 3.32 -19.13
C ILE A 671 -12.43 2.11 -19.39
N ARG A 672 -12.76 1.78 -20.63
CA ARG A 672 -13.62 0.62 -20.95
C ARG A 672 -12.92 -0.71 -20.69
N ASN A 673 -11.73 -0.90 -21.24
CA ASN A 673 -11.04 -2.19 -21.17
C ASN A 673 -10.37 -2.40 -19.82
N TYR A 674 -9.96 -1.29 -19.21
CA TYR A 674 -9.21 -1.31 -17.99
C TYR A 674 -10.07 -0.72 -16.87
N GLY A 675 -10.56 0.51 -16.98
CA GLY A 675 -11.24 1.21 -15.86
C GLY A 675 -10.47 2.42 -15.32
N ILE A 676 -9.28 2.70 -15.86
CA ILE A 676 -8.51 3.93 -15.64
C ILE A 676 -7.70 4.28 -16.90
N CYS A 677 -7.34 5.56 -17.07
CA CYS A 677 -6.45 6.00 -18.14
C CYS A 677 -4.97 5.79 -17.74
N ARG A 678 -4.25 4.96 -18.52
CA ARG A 678 -2.86 4.54 -18.24
C ARG A 678 -1.85 5.21 -19.19
N GLU A 679 -0.61 5.38 -18.70
CA GLU A 679 0.59 5.75 -19.47
C GLU A 679 0.50 7.06 -20.30
N ILE A 680 -0.53 7.89 -20.10
CA ILE A 680 -0.75 9.12 -20.87
C ILE A 680 0.32 10.20 -20.61
N GLY A 681 0.86 10.28 -19.39
CA GLY A 681 2.02 11.12 -19.09
C GLY A 681 3.34 10.39 -19.28
N GLY A 682 3.30 9.10 -19.61
CA GLY A 682 4.37 8.37 -20.25
C GLY A 682 5.13 7.37 -19.40
N CYS A 683 6.32 6.99 -19.87
CA CYS A 683 7.18 5.98 -19.25
C CYS A 683 8.22 6.66 -18.36
N GLU A 684 8.25 6.29 -17.08
CA GLU A 684 9.11 6.95 -16.09
C GLU A 684 9.99 5.96 -15.33
N ASP A 685 11.13 6.45 -14.84
CA ASP A 685 11.96 5.81 -13.82
C ASP A 685 12.33 4.33 -14.16
N PRO A 686 13.04 4.08 -15.27
CA PRO A 686 13.33 2.74 -15.77
C PRO A 686 14.35 2.01 -14.89
N ARG A 687 14.18 0.70 -14.68
CA ARG A 687 15.08 -0.16 -13.90
C ARG A 687 15.33 -1.45 -14.67
N LEU A 688 16.60 -1.83 -14.84
CA LEU A 688 17.01 -2.86 -15.80
C LEU A 688 17.51 -4.12 -15.11
N THR A 689 17.02 -5.28 -15.56
CA THR A 689 17.47 -6.58 -15.04
C THR A 689 17.64 -7.55 -16.20
N LEU A 690 18.84 -8.10 -16.37
CA LEU A 690 19.10 -9.15 -17.37
C LEU A 690 18.74 -10.51 -16.75
N ILE A 691 17.77 -11.20 -17.35
CA ILE A 691 17.33 -12.54 -16.96
C ILE A 691 17.30 -13.39 -18.23
N GLY A 692 18.11 -14.45 -18.26
CA GLY A 692 18.32 -15.21 -19.49
C GLY A 692 18.85 -14.33 -20.61
N ASP A 693 18.21 -14.39 -21.78
CA ASP A 693 18.59 -13.63 -22.97
C ASP A 693 17.83 -12.30 -23.11
N TYR A 694 17.09 -11.88 -22.07
CA TYR A 694 16.24 -10.70 -22.10
C TYR A 694 16.64 -9.67 -21.06
N ILE A 695 16.68 -8.40 -21.49
CA ILE A 695 16.69 -7.25 -20.60
C ILE A 695 15.25 -6.91 -20.26
N TYR A 696 14.88 -7.11 -19.00
CA TYR A 696 13.61 -6.67 -18.45
C TYR A 696 13.75 -5.24 -17.92
N VAL A 697 12.75 -4.42 -18.20
CA VAL A 697 12.65 -3.04 -17.74
C VAL A 697 11.36 -2.85 -16.98
N THR A 698 11.44 -2.71 -15.67
CA THR A 698 10.34 -2.18 -14.87
C THR A 698 10.34 -0.65 -15.00
N TYR A 699 9.16 -0.07 -15.17
CA TYR A 699 9.00 1.37 -15.30
C TYR A 699 7.65 1.81 -14.71
N THR A 700 7.53 3.09 -14.37
CA THR A 700 6.24 3.65 -13.95
C THR A 700 5.48 4.12 -15.19
N ALA A 701 4.32 3.53 -15.45
CA ALA A 701 3.37 3.99 -16.45
C ALA A 701 2.52 5.12 -15.83
N TYR A 702 2.85 6.38 -16.14
CA TYR A 702 2.18 7.52 -15.53
C TYR A 702 0.85 7.83 -16.21
N GLY A 703 -0.25 7.64 -15.49
CA GLY A 703 -1.62 7.86 -15.94
C GLY A 703 -2.44 8.74 -15.00
N GLU A 704 -3.71 8.40 -14.81
CA GLU A 704 -4.55 8.97 -13.75
C GLU A 704 -4.01 8.63 -12.35
N ILE A 705 -3.40 7.45 -12.22
CA ILE A 705 -2.57 7.02 -11.10
C ILE A 705 -1.24 6.49 -11.66
N PRO A 706 -0.13 6.55 -10.91
CA PRO A 706 1.09 5.87 -11.30
C PRO A 706 0.90 4.36 -11.12
N GLN A 707 1.39 3.59 -12.08
CA GLN A 707 1.33 2.13 -12.02
C GLN A 707 2.66 1.51 -12.40
N LEU A 708 3.02 0.41 -11.77
CA LEU A 708 4.19 -0.36 -12.16
C LEU A 708 3.88 -1.16 -13.44
N ALA A 709 4.68 -0.93 -14.47
CA ALA A 709 4.62 -1.65 -15.74
C ALA A 709 5.94 -2.37 -16.04
N LEU A 710 5.87 -3.31 -16.99
CA LEU A 710 7.00 -4.14 -17.39
C LEU A 710 7.12 -4.20 -18.92
N ALA A 711 8.36 -4.06 -19.39
CA ALA A 711 8.76 -4.27 -20.77
C ALA A 711 9.96 -5.23 -20.83
N ARG A 712 10.20 -5.88 -21.98
CA ARG A 712 11.42 -6.64 -22.23
C ARG A 712 11.92 -6.48 -23.66
N ILE A 713 13.22 -6.67 -23.85
CA ILE A 713 13.89 -6.72 -25.16
C ILE A 713 14.95 -7.82 -25.13
N LYS A 714 15.14 -8.55 -26.23
CA LYS A 714 16.24 -9.50 -26.34
C LYS A 714 17.58 -8.76 -26.29
N LEU A 715 18.56 -9.35 -25.61
CA LEU A 715 19.88 -8.76 -25.44
C LEU A 715 20.55 -8.48 -26.80
N ASP A 716 20.53 -9.44 -27.71
CA ASP A 716 21.12 -9.28 -29.05
C ASP A 716 20.44 -8.16 -29.85
N ASP A 717 19.11 -8.05 -29.75
CA ASP A 717 18.35 -6.99 -30.41
C ASP A 717 18.64 -5.62 -29.81
N PHE A 718 18.82 -5.53 -28.49
CA PHE A 718 19.25 -4.30 -27.81
C PHE A 718 20.66 -3.86 -28.25
N LEU A 719 21.62 -4.79 -28.27
CA LEU A 719 23.01 -4.50 -28.68
C LEU A 719 23.12 -4.15 -30.17
N ARG A 720 22.34 -4.81 -31.04
CA ARG A 720 22.17 -4.42 -32.45
C ARG A 720 21.54 -3.03 -32.54
N GLY A 721 20.52 -2.79 -31.72
CA GLY A 721 19.81 -1.53 -31.54
C GLY A 721 20.74 -0.33 -31.42
N VAL A 722 21.69 -0.42 -30.49
CA VAL A 722 22.69 0.62 -30.21
C VAL A 722 23.56 0.98 -31.43
N ARG A 723 23.82 0.02 -32.32
CA ARG A 723 24.77 0.16 -33.43
C ARG A 723 24.09 0.54 -34.75
N GLU A 724 22.90 0.02 -34.99
CA GLU A 724 22.29 -0.02 -36.31
C GLU A 724 20.99 0.80 -36.42
N LEU A 725 20.23 0.94 -35.34
CA LEU A 725 18.93 1.62 -35.42
C LEU A 725 19.10 3.14 -35.45
N SER A 726 18.15 3.79 -36.12
CA SER A 726 18.22 5.22 -36.44
C SER A 726 16.96 6.00 -36.04
N SER A 727 15.93 5.34 -35.50
CA SER A 727 14.69 5.98 -35.08
C SER A 727 14.04 5.32 -33.85
N ALA A 728 13.21 6.10 -33.16
CA ALA A 728 12.38 5.62 -32.05
C ALA A 728 11.43 4.48 -32.46
N ASP A 729 10.84 4.56 -33.66
CA ASP A 729 9.90 3.55 -34.17
C ASP A 729 10.55 2.18 -34.35
N GLU A 730 11.81 2.15 -34.80
CA GLU A 730 12.56 0.90 -34.93
C GLU A 730 12.80 0.24 -33.57
N TRP A 731 13.11 1.02 -32.53
CA TRP A 731 13.24 0.53 -31.16
C TRP A 731 11.92 0.00 -30.61
N MET A 732 10.83 0.72 -30.81
CA MET A 732 9.50 0.32 -30.32
C MET A 732 9.04 -1.01 -30.91
N ARG A 733 9.47 -1.40 -32.11
CA ARG A 733 9.17 -2.71 -32.71
C ARG A 733 9.90 -3.89 -32.06
N LEU A 734 10.95 -3.62 -31.28
CA LEU A 734 11.75 -4.65 -30.60
C LEU A 734 11.34 -4.85 -29.14
N TRP A 735 10.66 -3.88 -28.54
CA TRP A 735 10.15 -4.01 -27.18
C TRP A 735 8.88 -4.87 -27.16
N GLU A 736 8.84 -5.81 -26.22
CA GLU A 736 7.62 -6.50 -25.83
C GLU A 736 7.12 -5.89 -24.52
N LYS A 737 5.90 -5.36 -24.51
CA LYS A 737 5.29 -4.66 -23.37
C LYS A 737 4.01 -5.37 -22.95
N ASN A 738 3.66 -5.23 -21.68
CA ASN A 738 2.41 -5.76 -21.11
C ASN A 738 1.50 -4.67 -20.54
N GLY A 739 2.05 -3.50 -20.21
CA GLY A 739 1.38 -2.52 -19.34
C GLY A 739 1.48 -2.89 -17.85
N PRO A 740 0.57 -2.38 -16.99
CA PRO A 740 0.64 -2.56 -15.55
C PRO A 740 0.66 -4.02 -15.10
N ILE A 741 1.52 -4.33 -14.12
CA ILE A 741 1.61 -5.66 -13.50
C ILE A 741 0.39 -5.89 -12.60
N PHE A 742 -0.02 -4.85 -11.85
CA PHE A 742 -1.07 -4.92 -10.84
C PHE A 742 -2.21 -3.98 -11.18
N TYR A 743 -3.36 -4.53 -11.53
CA TYR A 743 -4.44 -3.73 -12.06
C TYR A 743 -5.72 -3.73 -11.20
N PRO A 744 -6.30 -2.54 -10.83
CA PRO A 744 -5.81 -1.15 -10.95
C PRO A 744 -5.11 -0.62 -9.68
N LEU A 745 -3.91 -1.09 -9.37
CA LEU A 745 -3.19 -0.70 -8.15
C LEU A 745 -2.39 0.60 -8.37
N ASP A 746 -2.36 1.49 -7.36
CA ASP A 746 -1.42 2.62 -7.29
C ASP A 746 -0.12 2.10 -6.68
N ASP A 747 0.82 1.79 -7.56
CA ASP A 747 2.11 1.22 -7.23
C ASP A 747 3.20 1.72 -8.19
N LYS A 748 4.45 1.73 -7.72
CA LYS A 748 5.61 2.09 -8.54
C LYS A 748 6.92 1.65 -7.88
N ASP A 749 8.04 2.13 -8.40
CA ASP A 749 9.38 1.80 -7.90
C ASP A 749 9.63 0.28 -7.88
N GLY A 750 9.26 -0.40 -8.97
CA GLY A 750 9.41 -1.84 -9.07
C GLY A 750 10.80 -2.26 -9.50
N VAL A 751 11.38 -3.28 -8.88
CA VAL A 751 12.67 -3.89 -9.24
C VAL A 751 12.57 -5.41 -9.23
N LEU A 752 13.14 -6.05 -10.25
CA LEU A 752 13.25 -7.50 -10.32
C LEU A 752 14.59 -7.95 -9.73
N PHE A 753 14.59 -9.08 -9.03
CA PHE A 753 15.83 -9.77 -8.69
C PHE A 753 16.40 -10.44 -9.95
N PRO A 754 17.70 -10.28 -10.24
CA PRO A 754 18.34 -11.09 -11.27
C PRO A 754 18.38 -12.54 -10.76
N GLY A 755 17.94 -13.49 -11.60
CA GLY A 755 17.58 -14.86 -11.19
C GLY A 755 18.69 -15.74 -10.63
#